data_AF-A0A176VNZ0-F1
#
_entry.id   AF-A0A176VNZ0-F1
#
_cell.length_a   1.000
_cell.length_b   1.000
_cell.length_c   1.000
_cell.angle_alpha   90.00
_cell.angle_beta   90.00
_cell.angle_gamma   90.00
#
_symmetry.space_group_name_H-M   'P 1'
#
loop_
_entity.id
_entity.type
_entity.pdbx_description
1 polymer ?
#
loop_
_entity_poly.entity_id
_entity_poly.type
_entity_poly.pdbx_seq_one_letter_code
_entity_poly.pdbx_strand_id
1 'polypeptide(L)'
;MIHVLQVVLDNGTVQITITKPGGNVAVVKYGEMDNLLDASLKENDRGYWDMNWNVANGSDTYDLPSGTIFKLVHSDGDKVEVSFTRPYDSTKTPAMLPLDVDKRFVLLRGSSGFYTYGIYSRPTGWPDFDLNQLRVVFMPRRDNFQYMAVADNKLRLMPSPDDLTDARSEELGYKEARLLTNPIEPSLKGQVDDKYQYSEDNKDMKVHGWMSKDTNPTVGFWMITPSNEFKNGGPMKADLTCHTGPTCLSMFHSAHYAGIDLCPQFRNGEAWKKVFGPVYVYLNQRPAGTTVRHLWDDAKAQMATEVAAWPYTWPSSSDYPHAADRGQVSGRLFVQDSYASLERSSARDAWVGLSLPGDVGTWQTESKGYQFWTKADSKGNFSIQNVRAGTYSLNAWVPSVIGDYLKDGQITVAAGDSISLGDLTYTPPRYGPTVWEIGNPSRTAADFYIPDPDSRYPNLLYGTVEKWRNYGLWQRYTDLYPSQDLIYTVGTSDYTKDWFFAHLCRHESDGTWVAATWQIKFNLSTFDASQGAYKLRMAIAQAEIAAIQVRVNSSTMKPVYETPAFGKDNAIARHGIHGLYALYNIDIPAANLQQGANIIYLTQRKASGPFNGVISQNVDCAVLAPLRSREHAGDLDDCRLATCQSTRVTVRAPKGRLWRRSIVSSPRSGEEERDADYPARARGMKSTSLPGSGLALRGLPPSSLCGNAAPAKCTSACGNTAGRESVSYRSPATALARGLRCLAWQRARWLLGAGFFTSASMPFSRAFVD
;
A
#
# COMPACT_ATOMS: atom_id res chain seq x y z
N MET A 1 -3.57 -39.86 9.00
CA MET A 1 -3.83 -38.91 7.92
C MET A 1 -5.34 -38.72 7.82
N ILE A 2 -5.87 -37.57 8.23
CA ILE A 2 -7.28 -37.25 7.97
C ILE A 2 -7.33 -36.91 6.48
N HIS A 3 -8.03 -37.70 5.67
CA HIS A 3 -8.28 -37.34 4.27
C HIS A 3 -9.00 -35.99 4.24
N VAL A 4 -8.28 -34.95 3.80
CA VAL A 4 -8.90 -33.67 3.49
C VAL A 4 -9.84 -33.95 2.32
N LEU A 5 -11.15 -33.72 2.52
CA LEU A 5 -12.09 -33.78 1.42
C LEU A 5 -11.70 -32.70 0.40
N GLN A 6 -11.76 -33.01 -0.88
CA GLN A 6 -11.41 -32.08 -1.96
C GLN A 6 -12.61 -31.88 -2.89
N VAL A 7 -12.62 -30.75 -3.59
CA VAL A 7 -13.55 -30.44 -4.68
C VAL A 7 -12.72 -30.26 -5.94
N VAL A 8 -13.11 -30.96 -7.00
CA VAL A 8 -12.46 -30.87 -8.31
C VAL A 8 -13.41 -30.14 -9.25
N LEU A 9 -12.91 -29.07 -9.88
CA LEU A 9 -13.61 -28.39 -10.98
C LEU A 9 -12.83 -28.69 -12.27
N ASP A 10 -13.54 -29.07 -13.32
CA ASP A 10 -12.95 -29.48 -14.60
C ASP A 10 -13.82 -28.98 -15.76
N ASN A 11 -13.20 -28.34 -16.75
CA ASN A 11 -13.86 -27.89 -17.98
C ASN A 11 -13.31 -28.55 -19.26
N GLY A 12 -12.48 -29.60 -19.11
CA GLY A 12 -11.78 -30.29 -20.19
C GLY A 12 -10.46 -29.66 -20.61
N THR A 13 -10.21 -28.39 -20.27
CA THR A 13 -8.97 -27.66 -20.57
C THR A 13 -8.12 -27.46 -19.31
N VAL A 14 -8.76 -27.05 -18.22
CA VAL A 14 -8.15 -26.82 -16.91
C VAL A 14 -8.92 -27.63 -15.87
N GLN A 15 -8.17 -28.26 -14.97
CA GLN A 15 -8.72 -28.88 -13.78
C GLN A 15 -8.09 -28.25 -12.55
N ILE A 16 -8.91 -27.85 -11.57
CA ILE A 16 -8.44 -27.35 -10.27
C ILE A 16 -8.99 -28.19 -9.13
N THR A 17 -8.13 -28.49 -8.17
CA THR A 17 -8.48 -29.19 -6.94
C THR A 17 -8.40 -28.22 -5.77
N ILE A 18 -9.48 -28.09 -5.02
CA ILE A 18 -9.64 -27.14 -3.92
C ILE A 18 -9.93 -27.90 -2.63
N THR A 19 -9.28 -27.52 -1.53
CA THR A 19 -9.51 -28.12 -0.22
C THR A 19 -10.93 -27.83 0.29
N LYS A 20 -11.60 -28.82 0.91
CA LYS A 20 -12.96 -28.70 1.43
C LYS A 20 -13.00 -29.00 2.93
N PRO A 21 -13.58 -28.09 3.75
CA PRO A 21 -14.19 -26.81 3.39
C PRO A 21 -13.21 -25.63 3.26
N GLY A 22 -11.90 -25.88 3.27
CA GLY A 22 -10.88 -24.83 3.44
C GLY A 22 -10.82 -23.77 2.34
N GLY A 23 -11.08 -24.12 1.08
CA GLY A 23 -11.07 -23.19 -0.05
C GLY A 23 -9.68 -22.73 -0.47
N ASN A 24 -8.67 -23.60 -0.40
CA ASN A 24 -7.32 -23.34 -0.93
C ASN A 24 -7.09 -24.23 -2.16
N VAL A 25 -6.46 -23.68 -3.20
CA VAL A 25 -6.15 -24.41 -4.44
C VAL A 25 -4.92 -25.28 -4.19
N ALA A 26 -5.12 -26.59 -4.18
CA ALA A 26 -4.09 -27.58 -3.92
C ALA A 26 -3.39 -28.05 -5.21
N VAL A 27 -4.14 -28.11 -6.32
CA VAL A 27 -3.64 -28.58 -7.63
C VAL A 27 -4.25 -27.75 -8.75
N VAL A 28 -3.43 -27.40 -9.74
CA VAL A 28 -3.86 -26.85 -11.03
C VAL A 28 -3.26 -27.72 -12.12
N LYS A 29 -4.10 -28.47 -12.84
CA LYS A 29 -3.70 -29.35 -13.95
C LYS A 29 -4.01 -28.67 -15.28
N TYR A 30 -3.01 -28.58 -16.15
CA TYR A 30 -3.07 -27.89 -17.44
C TYR A 30 -1.90 -28.30 -18.33
N GLY A 31 -2.12 -28.33 -19.65
CA GLY A 31 -1.05 -28.50 -20.64
C GLY A 31 -0.17 -29.73 -20.39
N GLU A 32 -0.80 -30.89 -20.19
CA GLU A 32 -0.14 -32.19 -19.87
C GLU A 32 0.57 -32.24 -18.50
N MET A 33 0.60 -31.15 -17.74
CA MET A 33 1.18 -31.12 -16.41
C MET A 33 0.13 -31.46 -15.34
N ASP A 34 0.43 -32.46 -14.50
CA ASP A 34 -0.48 -32.89 -13.43
C ASP A 34 -0.63 -31.87 -12.30
N ASN A 35 0.36 -30.99 -12.10
CA ASN A 35 0.26 -29.86 -11.20
C ASN A 35 1.23 -28.74 -11.59
N LEU A 36 0.70 -27.54 -11.75
CA LEU A 36 1.48 -26.32 -11.94
C LEU A 36 1.97 -25.71 -10.63
N LEU A 37 1.34 -26.04 -9.49
CA LEU A 37 1.70 -25.51 -8.17
C LEU A 37 2.78 -26.36 -7.48
N ASP A 38 3.55 -25.76 -6.59
CA ASP A 38 4.66 -26.44 -5.88
C ASP A 38 4.15 -27.53 -4.93
N ALA A 39 4.29 -28.79 -5.37
CA ALA A 39 3.85 -29.95 -4.60
C ALA A 39 4.69 -30.20 -3.33
N SER A 40 5.88 -29.59 -3.20
CA SER A 40 6.68 -29.66 -1.98
C SER A 40 6.09 -28.83 -0.83
N LEU A 41 5.18 -27.89 -1.15
CA LEU A 41 4.41 -27.17 -0.15
C LEU A 41 3.17 -27.97 0.28
N LYS A 42 2.70 -27.70 1.50
CA LYS A 42 1.43 -28.23 1.99
C LYS A 42 0.29 -27.75 1.09
N GLU A 43 -0.76 -28.56 0.94
CA GLU A 43 -1.90 -28.22 0.06
C GLU A 43 -2.51 -26.84 0.33
N ASN A 44 -2.52 -26.39 1.58
CA ASN A 44 -3.05 -25.09 1.99
C ASN A 44 -2.09 -23.90 1.76
N ASP A 45 -0.84 -24.16 1.38
CA ASP A 45 0.21 -23.16 1.20
C ASP A 45 0.56 -22.98 -0.30
N ARG A 46 -0.24 -23.54 -1.22
CA ARG A 46 -0.01 -23.52 -2.67
C ARG A 46 -0.76 -22.38 -3.37
N GLY A 47 -2.08 -22.40 -3.33
CA GLY A 47 -2.94 -21.32 -3.80
C GLY A 47 -3.89 -20.90 -2.68
N TYR A 48 -3.69 -19.73 -2.09
CA TYR A 48 -4.39 -19.32 -0.88
C TYR A 48 -4.70 -17.84 -0.86
N TRP A 49 -5.66 -17.49 -0.01
CA TRP A 49 -5.92 -16.11 0.37
C TRP A 49 -5.19 -15.87 1.69
N ASP A 50 -4.60 -14.69 1.87
CA ASP A 50 -4.05 -14.27 3.16
C ASP A 50 -4.46 -12.84 3.49
N MET A 51 -4.31 -12.49 4.76
CA MET A 51 -4.45 -11.13 5.22
C MET A 51 -3.61 -10.86 6.47
N ASN A 52 -3.30 -9.59 6.64
CA ASN A 52 -2.70 -9.05 7.85
C ASN A 52 -3.71 -8.11 8.49
N TRP A 53 -3.94 -8.28 9.79
CA TRP A 53 -4.90 -7.46 10.54
C TRP A 53 -4.48 -7.34 12.00
N ASN A 54 -5.03 -6.37 12.73
CA ASN A 54 -4.82 -6.28 14.17
C ASN A 54 -6.10 -5.84 14.88
N VAL A 55 -6.25 -6.23 16.15
CA VAL A 55 -7.16 -5.52 17.06
C VAL A 55 -6.72 -4.05 17.12
N ALA A 56 -7.65 -3.12 17.34
CA ALA A 56 -7.29 -1.70 17.37
C ALA A 56 -6.11 -1.42 18.33
N ASN A 57 -5.06 -0.76 17.82
CA ASN A 57 -3.79 -0.49 18.52
C ASN A 57 -2.98 -1.74 18.93
N GLY A 58 -3.29 -2.90 18.38
CA GLY A 58 -2.58 -4.16 18.59
C GLY A 58 -1.43 -4.38 17.62
N SER A 59 -0.79 -5.53 17.74
CA SER A 59 0.23 -6.00 16.81
C SER A 59 -0.39 -6.67 15.59
N ASP A 60 0.29 -6.58 14.46
CA ASP A 60 -0.11 -7.23 13.22
C ASP A 60 -0.22 -8.76 13.39
N THR A 61 -1.30 -9.32 12.86
CA THR A 61 -1.66 -10.74 12.94
C THR A 61 -1.87 -11.27 11.53
N TYR A 62 -1.06 -12.26 11.16
CA TYR A 62 -1.21 -12.99 9.90
C TYR A 62 -2.35 -14.00 10.02
N ASP A 63 -3.23 -14.05 9.01
CA ASP A 63 -4.37 -14.95 8.98
C ASP A 63 -4.58 -15.56 7.58
N LEU A 64 -4.82 -16.87 7.57
CA LEU A 64 -5.22 -17.64 6.39
C LEU A 64 -6.70 -17.99 6.55
N PRO A 65 -7.63 -17.30 5.86
CA PRO A 65 -9.06 -17.51 5.98
C PRO A 65 -9.52 -18.84 5.39
N SER A 66 -9.33 -19.90 6.16
CA SER A 66 -9.80 -21.24 5.82
C SER A 66 -11.31 -21.35 6.04
N GLY A 67 -12.05 -21.70 4.98
CA GLY A 67 -13.48 -21.90 5.06
C GLY A 67 -13.87 -23.05 6.00
N THR A 68 -15.01 -22.92 6.64
CA THR A 68 -15.65 -23.97 7.43
C THR A 68 -16.93 -24.50 6.78
N ILE A 69 -17.43 -23.78 5.76
CA ILE A 69 -18.65 -24.11 5.02
C ILE A 69 -18.32 -24.11 3.52
N PHE A 70 -18.66 -25.21 2.84
CA PHE A 70 -18.60 -25.30 1.38
C PHE A 70 -20.01 -25.27 0.78
N LYS A 71 -20.18 -24.57 -0.34
CA LYS A 71 -21.42 -24.59 -1.14
C LYS A 71 -21.10 -24.68 -2.63
N LEU A 72 -21.84 -25.53 -3.33
CA LEU A 72 -22.00 -25.42 -4.78
C LEU A 72 -23.01 -24.29 -5.03
N VAL A 73 -22.58 -23.20 -5.62
CA VAL A 73 -23.40 -22.00 -5.82
C VAL A 73 -24.17 -22.12 -7.12
N HIS A 74 -23.46 -22.51 -8.18
CA HIS A 74 -24.01 -22.68 -9.51
C HIS A 74 -23.29 -23.83 -10.21
N SER A 75 -24.02 -24.61 -10.98
CA SER A 75 -23.45 -25.64 -11.85
C SER A 75 -24.39 -25.90 -13.01
N ASP A 76 -23.94 -25.58 -14.21
CA ASP A 76 -24.58 -25.99 -15.46
C ASP A 76 -23.49 -26.42 -16.47
N GLY A 77 -23.87 -26.65 -17.72
CA GLY A 77 -22.93 -27.04 -18.78
C GLY A 77 -21.95 -25.93 -19.21
N ASP A 78 -22.11 -24.71 -18.70
CA ASP A 78 -21.40 -23.51 -19.13
C ASP A 78 -20.51 -22.95 -18.01
N LYS A 79 -20.88 -23.16 -16.74
CA LYS A 79 -20.23 -22.60 -15.56
C LYS A 79 -20.38 -23.50 -14.34
N VAL A 80 -19.31 -23.57 -13.55
CA VAL A 80 -19.38 -23.98 -12.14
C VAL A 80 -18.88 -22.85 -11.25
N GLU A 81 -19.65 -22.50 -10.22
CA GLU A 81 -19.26 -21.59 -9.14
C GLU A 81 -19.38 -22.28 -7.78
N VAL A 82 -18.33 -22.16 -6.97
CA VAL A 82 -18.27 -22.70 -5.61
C VAL A 82 -17.90 -21.63 -4.59
N SER A 83 -18.35 -21.82 -3.36
CA SER A 83 -18.16 -20.93 -2.22
C SER A 83 -17.53 -21.66 -1.04
N PHE A 84 -16.59 -20.98 -0.38
CA PHE A 84 -15.91 -21.43 0.83
C PHE A 84 -15.98 -20.31 1.87
N THR A 85 -16.94 -20.41 2.79
CA THR A 85 -17.23 -19.38 3.79
C THR A 85 -16.57 -19.70 5.13
N ARG A 86 -15.97 -18.68 5.76
CA ARG A 86 -15.51 -18.66 7.14
C ARG A 86 -16.28 -17.58 7.90
N PRO A 87 -17.35 -17.95 8.64
CA PRO A 87 -18.07 -17.01 9.48
C PRO A 87 -17.21 -16.51 10.64
N TYR A 88 -17.40 -15.28 11.08
CA TYR A 88 -16.76 -14.77 12.29
C TYR A 88 -17.26 -15.53 13.53
N ASP A 89 -16.33 -15.97 14.38
CA ASP A 89 -16.61 -16.61 15.67
C ASP A 89 -15.92 -15.82 16.78
N SER A 90 -16.72 -15.05 17.53
CA SER A 90 -16.25 -14.22 18.64
C SER A 90 -15.75 -15.02 19.85
N THR A 91 -15.95 -16.34 19.87
CA THR A 91 -15.50 -17.22 20.97
C THR A 91 -14.07 -17.75 20.79
N LYS A 92 -13.46 -17.50 19.63
CA LYS A 92 -12.10 -17.96 19.33
C LYS A 92 -11.05 -17.27 20.21
N THR A 93 -10.13 -18.09 20.74
CA THR A 93 -8.90 -17.67 21.41
C THR A 93 -7.73 -18.38 20.73
N PRO A 94 -6.73 -17.67 20.14
CA PRO A 94 -6.63 -16.22 20.02
C PRO A 94 -7.77 -15.60 19.19
N ALA A 95 -7.93 -14.28 19.30
CA ALA A 95 -8.99 -13.54 18.64
C ALA A 95 -8.96 -13.77 17.11
N MET A 96 -10.15 -13.97 16.54
CA MET A 96 -10.36 -14.11 15.10
C MET A 96 -10.72 -12.75 14.49
N LEU A 97 -10.36 -12.55 13.21
CA LEU A 97 -10.76 -11.39 12.44
C LEU A 97 -12.29 -11.21 12.47
N PRO A 98 -12.81 -10.04 12.89
CA PRO A 98 -14.24 -9.72 12.89
C PRO A 98 -14.83 -9.48 11.49
N LEU A 99 -14.69 -10.45 10.58
CA LEU A 99 -15.28 -10.48 9.25
C LEU A 99 -15.77 -11.89 8.91
N ASP A 100 -16.95 -11.98 8.30
CA ASP A 100 -17.30 -13.12 7.47
C ASP A 100 -16.49 -13.04 6.18
N VAL A 101 -15.84 -14.13 5.80
CA VAL A 101 -15.04 -14.24 4.57
C VAL A 101 -15.61 -15.33 3.69
N ASP A 102 -16.02 -14.99 2.47
CA ASP A 102 -16.53 -15.94 1.48
C ASP A 102 -15.66 -15.93 0.22
N LYS A 103 -14.86 -16.99 0.05
CA LYS A 103 -14.01 -17.19 -1.13
C LYS A 103 -14.78 -17.89 -2.22
N ARG A 104 -14.75 -17.33 -3.42
CA ARG A 104 -15.44 -17.85 -4.60
C ARG A 104 -14.45 -18.27 -5.67
N PHE A 105 -14.73 -19.40 -6.30
CA PHE A 105 -13.99 -19.89 -7.46
C PHE A 105 -14.98 -20.20 -8.58
N VAL A 106 -14.65 -19.78 -9.80
CA VAL A 106 -15.48 -20.00 -10.98
C VAL A 106 -14.66 -20.60 -12.11
N LEU A 107 -15.20 -21.65 -12.72
CA LEU A 107 -14.66 -22.27 -13.91
C LEU A 107 -15.72 -22.19 -15.02
N LEU A 108 -15.34 -21.64 -16.17
CA LEU A 108 -16.22 -21.49 -17.33
C LEU A 108 -15.88 -22.55 -18.38
N ARG A 109 -16.87 -22.99 -19.17
CA ARG A 109 -16.63 -23.88 -20.30
C ARG A 109 -15.71 -23.20 -21.32
N GLY A 110 -14.68 -23.92 -21.76
CA GLY A 110 -13.76 -23.46 -22.81
C GLY A 110 -12.72 -22.43 -22.37
N SER A 111 -12.73 -21.97 -21.11
CA SER A 111 -11.70 -21.05 -20.59
C SER A 111 -10.39 -21.78 -20.30
N SER A 112 -9.26 -21.15 -20.63
CA SER A 112 -7.92 -21.65 -20.31
C SER A 112 -7.43 -21.13 -18.95
N GLY A 113 -8.30 -21.24 -17.94
CA GLY A 113 -8.04 -20.69 -16.61
C GLY A 113 -9.29 -20.67 -15.75
N PHE A 114 -9.17 -20.09 -14.56
CA PHE A 114 -10.26 -19.98 -13.58
C PHE A 114 -10.27 -18.62 -12.89
N TYR A 115 -11.43 -18.20 -12.41
CA TYR A 115 -11.63 -16.92 -11.72
C TYR A 115 -11.69 -17.14 -10.21
N THR A 116 -11.26 -16.12 -9.46
CA THR A 116 -11.50 -16.07 -8.01
C THR A 116 -11.85 -14.65 -7.56
N TYR A 117 -12.74 -14.57 -6.58
CA TYR A 117 -13.14 -13.34 -5.92
C TYR A 117 -13.57 -13.61 -4.48
N GLY A 118 -13.68 -12.57 -3.67
CA GLY A 118 -13.97 -12.69 -2.24
C GLY A 118 -15.01 -11.69 -1.80
N ILE A 119 -15.95 -12.13 -0.96
CA ILE A 119 -16.96 -11.28 -0.33
C ILE A 119 -16.63 -11.21 1.16
N TYR A 120 -16.39 -9.99 1.64
CA TYR A 120 -16.06 -9.72 3.03
C TYR A 120 -17.19 -8.90 3.63
N SER A 121 -17.70 -9.32 4.79
CA SER A 121 -18.80 -8.59 5.44
C SER A 121 -18.70 -8.60 6.96
N ARG A 122 -19.18 -7.52 7.56
CA ARG A 122 -19.48 -7.41 8.99
C ARG A 122 -20.78 -6.63 9.21
N PRO A 123 -21.69 -7.10 10.07
CA PRO A 123 -22.85 -6.33 10.50
C PRO A 123 -22.47 -5.27 11.54
N THR A 124 -23.44 -4.45 11.91
CA THR A 124 -23.31 -3.46 12.99
C THR A 124 -23.04 -4.15 14.33
N GLY A 125 -22.17 -3.53 15.14
CA GLY A 125 -21.90 -3.93 16.53
C GLY A 125 -20.70 -4.86 16.73
N TRP A 126 -20.03 -5.30 15.66
CA TRP A 126 -18.84 -6.15 15.78
C TRP A 126 -17.58 -5.39 16.26
N PRO A 127 -16.60 -6.07 16.88
CA PRO A 127 -15.42 -5.42 17.44
C PRO A 127 -14.58 -4.60 16.45
N ASP A 128 -13.78 -3.70 17.01
CA ASP A 128 -12.85 -2.85 16.26
C ASP A 128 -11.62 -3.64 15.80
N PHE A 129 -11.16 -3.37 14.58
CA PHE A 129 -9.93 -3.93 14.04
C PHE A 129 -9.39 -3.07 12.89
N ASP A 130 -8.14 -3.30 12.51
CA ASP A 130 -7.49 -2.73 11.33
C ASP A 130 -7.14 -3.84 10.36
N LEU A 131 -7.42 -3.65 9.07
CA LEU A 131 -7.05 -4.58 8.01
C LEU A 131 -5.87 -3.98 7.23
N ASN A 132 -4.68 -4.54 7.43
CA ASN A 132 -3.43 -4.00 6.90
C ASN A 132 -3.07 -4.51 5.52
N GLN A 133 -3.54 -5.72 5.18
CA GLN A 133 -3.29 -6.34 3.89
C GLN A 133 -4.37 -7.35 3.56
N LEU A 134 -4.71 -7.45 2.28
CA LEU A 134 -5.53 -8.53 1.73
C LEU A 134 -5.06 -8.89 0.31
N ARG A 135 -4.83 -10.18 0.05
CA ARG A 135 -4.36 -10.66 -1.25
C ARG A 135 -4.70 -12.14 -1.50
N VAL A 136 -4.49 -12.54 -2.75
CA VAL A 136 -4.41 -13.94 -3.18
C VAL A 136 -2.97 -14.25 -3.60
N VAL A 137 -2.51 -15.44 -3.28
CA VAL A 137 -1.16 -15.94 -3.58
C VAL A 137 -1.27 -17.28 -4.29
N PHE A 138 -0.51 -17.44 -5.37
CA PHE A 138 -0.27 -18.73 -6.01
C PHE A 138 1.24 -19.00 -6.05
N MET A 139 1.61 -20.22 -5.71
CA MET A 139 2.98 -20.71 -5.69
C MET A 139 3.19 -21.71 -6.83
N PRO A 140 3.40 -21.27 -8.09
CA PRO A 140 3.84 -22.17 -9.14
C PRO A 140 5.09 -22.97 -8.74
N ARG A 141 5.31 -24.13 -9.35
CA ARG A 141 6.39 -25.04 -8.94
C ARG A 141 7.79 -24.46 -9.22
N ARG A 142 8.61 -24.36 -8.18
CA ARG A 142 9.97 -23.77 -8.21
C ARG A 142 10.99 -24.48 -9.09
N ASP A 143 10.77 -25.75 -9.36
CA ASP A 143 11.64 -26.55 -10.23
C ASP A 143 11.35 -26.35 -11.73
N ASN A 144 10.20 -25.76 -12.09
CA ASN A 144 9.83 -25.52 -13.49
C ASN A 144 9.64 -24.04 -13.83
N PHE A 145 8.98 -23.23 -13.00
CA PHE A 145 8.73 -21.81 -13.28
C PHE A 145 9.91 -20.95 -12.86
N GLN A 146 10.64 -20.39 -13.83
CA GLN A 146 11.90 -19.67 -13.61
C GLN A 146 11.92 -18.24 -14.14
N TYR A 147 11.03 -17.90 -15.08
CA TYR A 147 11.00 -16.59 -15.70
C TYR A 147 9.79 -15.81 -15.23
N MET A 148 10.01 -14.61 -14.70
CA MET A 148 8.94 -13.67 -14.35
C MET A 148 8.74 -12.68 -15.50
N ALA A 149 7.49 -12.28 -15.75
CA ALA A 149 7.17 -11.10 -16.53
C ALA A 149 6.10 -10.25 -15.83
N VAL A 150 6.39 -8.96 -15.67
CA VAL A 150 5.46 -7.96 -15.11
C VAL A 150 5.23 -6.78 -16.06
N ALA A 151 6.14 -6.57 -17.02
CA ALA A 151 6.01 -5.62 -18.12
C ALA A 151 6.88 -6.06 -19.31
N ASP A 152 6.70 -5.42 -20.47
CA ASP A 152 7.46 -5.76 -21.70
C ASP A 152 8.99 -5.65 -21.55
N ASN A 153 9.42 -4.71 -20.72
CA ASN A 153 10.81 -4.44 -20.35
C ASN A 153 11.19 -5.01 -18.98
N LYS A 154 10.29 -5.73 -18.29
CA LYS A 154 10.52 -6.32 -16.96
C LYS A 154 10.25 -7.83 -17.01
N LEU A 155 11.12 -8.51 -17.75
CA LEU A 155 11.13 -9.96 -17.91
C LEU A 155 12.54 -10.46 -17.56
N ARG A 156 12.64 -11.41 -16.62
CA ARG A 156 13.94 -11.97 -16.22
C ARG A 156 13.86 -13.42 -15.78
N LEU A 157 15.00 -14.08 -15.90
CA LEU A 157 15.31 -15.26 -15.09
C LEU A 157 15.36 -14.83 -13.62
N MET A 158 14.59 -15.50 -12.78
CA MET A 158 14.49 -15.19 -11.36
C MET A 158 15.38 -16.11 -10.52
N PRO A 159 15.94 -15.60 -9.41
CA PRO A 159 16.57 -16.46 -8.42
C PRO A 159 15.57 -17.46 -7.84
N SER A 160 16.08 -18.64 -7.49
CA SER A 160 15.35 -19.64 -6.72
C SER A 160 15.16 -19.17 -5.26
N PRO A 161 14.11 -19.60 -4.53
CA PRO A 161 14.02 -19.37 -3.09
C PRO A 161 15.27 -19.79 -2.31
N ASP A 162 15.94 -20.88 -2.74
CA ASP A 162 17.14 -21.39 -2.09
C ASP A 162 18.35 -20.44 -2.26
N ASP A 163 18.32 -19.57 -3.28
CA ASP A 163 19.32 -18.53 -3.51
C ASP A 163 19.30 -17.46 -2.41
N LEU A 164 18.17 -17.29 -1.73
CA LEU A 164 17.98 -16.30 -0.65
C LEU A 164 18.41 -16.80 0.73
N THR A 165 19.12 -17.93 0.82
CA THR A 165 19.70 -18.43 2.07
C THR A 165 21.02 -17.74 2.38
N ASP A 166 21.43 -17.68 3.65
CA ASP A 166 22.71 -17.07 4.06
C ASP A 166 23.93 -17.79 3.48
N ALA A 167 23.78 -19.06 3.09
CA ALA A 167 24.83 -19.82 2.44
C ALA A 167 25.08 -19.39 0.98
N ARG A 168 24.13 -18.67 0.37
CA ARG A 168 24.09 -18.39 -1.07
C ARG A 168 23.89 -16.92 -1.40
N SER A 169 23.56 -16.11 -0.39
CA SER A 169 23.37 -14.67 -0.48
C SER A 169 23.77 -13.96 0.81
N GLU A 170 23.96 -12.65 0.71
CA GLU A 170 24.19 -11.75 1.84
C GLU A 170 22.95 -10.87 2.04
N GLU A 171 22.44 -10.78 3.29
CA GLU A 171 21.41 -9.79 3.63
C GLU A 171 21.99 -8.38 3.56
N LEU A 172 21.26 -7.47 2.92
CA LEU A 172 21.66 -6.07 2.79
C LEU A 172 20.97 -5.22 3.88
N GLY A 173 20.42 -4.06 3.52
CA GLY A 173 19.86 -3.11 4.49
C GLY A 173 18.57 -3.58 5.19
N TYR A 174 17.97 -4.67 4.72
CA TYR A 174 16.80 -5.34 5.29
C TYR A 174 16.66 -6.74 4.70
N LYS A 175 15.98 -7.64 5.43
CA LYS A 175 15.82 -9.07 5.11
C LYS A 175 15.36 -9.39 3.68
N GLU A 176 14.57 -8.54 3.06
CA GLU A 176 14.08 -8.76 1.69
C GLU A 176 15.12 -8.48 0.61
N ALA A 177 16.11 -7.63 0.87
CA ALA A 177 17.16 -7.31 -0.10
C ALA A 177 18.38 -8.21 0.12
N ARG A 178 18.70 -9.01 -0.90
CA ARG A 178 19.76 -10.02 -0.85
C ARG A 178 20.73 -9.85 -2.02
N LEU A 179 22.03 -9.77 -1.73
CA LEU A 179 23.08 -9.85 -2.74
C LEU A 179 23.42 -11.32 -3.01
N LEU A 180 23.27 -11.78 -4.25
CA LEU A 180 23.48 -13.17 -4.62
C LEU A 180 24.97 -13.50 -4.76
N THR A 181 25.56 -14.18 -3.78
CA THR A 181 27.01 -14.47 -3.74
C THR A 181 27.36 -15.81 -4.38
N ASN A 182 26.45 -16.78 -4.29
CA ASN A 182 26.60 -18.13 -4.86
C ASN A 182 25.23 -18.69 -5.31
N PRO A 183 24.51 -18.03 -6.25
CA PRO A 183 23.18 -18.46 -6.71
C PRO A 183 23.23 -19.79 -7.48
N ILE A 184 22.09 -20.47 -7.62
CA ILE A 184 21.96 -21.74 -8.36
C ILE A 184 22.30 -21.47 -9.81
N GLU A 185 21.76 -20.37 -10.35
CA GLU A 185 22.11 -19.90 -11.68
C GLU A 185 23.29 -18.92 -11.64
N PRO A 186 24.49 -19.32 -12.11
CA PRO A 186 25.70 -18.51 -11.94
C PRO A 186 25.62 -17.12 -12.60
N SER A 187 24.79 -16.95 -13.63
CA SER A 187 24.56 -15.66 -14.29
C SER A 187 23.89 -14.61 -13.39
N LEU A 188 23.28 -15.04 -12.28
CA LEU A 188 22.66 -14.14 -11.31
C LEU A 188 23.65 -13.65 -10.24
N LYS A 189 24.88 -14.20 -10.22
CA LYS A 189 25.88 -13.86 -9.21
C LYS A 189 26.23 -12.38 -9.25
N GLY A 190 26.30 -11.75 -8.07
CA GLY A 190 26.58 -10.33 -7.89
C GLY A 190 25.36 -9.42 -8.06
N GLN A 191 24.20 -9.95 -8.46
CA GLN A 191 22.98 -9.14 -8.55
C GLN A 191 22.26 -9.04 -7.20
N VAL A 192 21.53 -7.95 -7.01
CA VAL A 192 20.62 -7.80 -5.86
C VAL A 192 19.22 -8.23 -6.26
N ASP A 193 18.65 -9.11 -5.44
CA ASP A 193 17.25 -9.49 -5.51
C ASP A 193 16.47 -8.92 -4.33
N ASP A 194 15.31 -8.35 -4.63
CA ASP A 194 14.35 -7.84 -3.64
C ASP A 194 12.95 -7.88 -4.24
N LYS A 195 11.99 -8.43 -3.50
CA LYS A 195 10.57 -8.50 -3.90
C LYS A 195 9.99 -7.14 -4.34
N TYR A 196 10.42 -6.03 -3.74
CA TYR A 196 9.84 -4.71 -4.06
C TYR A 196 10.22 -4.22 -5.45
N GLN A 197 11.30 -4.76 -6.03
CA GLN A 197 11.70 -4.49 -7.40
C GLN A 197 10.59 -4.80 -8.39
N TYR A 198 9.67 -5.72 -8.08
CA TYR A 198 8.62 -6.15 -9.00
C TYR A 198 7.27 -5.47 -8.73
N SER A 199 7.24 -4.39 -7.95
CA SER A 199 5.98 -3.68 -7.68
C SER A 199 5.53 -2.88 -8.89
N GLU A 200 4.23 -2.79 -9.14
CA GLU A 200 3.65 -1.95 -10.20
C GLU A 200 2.54 -1.05 -9.64
N ASP A 201 2.31 0.07 -10.31
CA ASP A 201 1.17 0.94 -10.01
C ASP A 201 -0.14 0.23 -10.37
N ASN A 202 -1.20 0.51 -9.60
CA ASN A 202 -2.54 0.01 -9.91
C ASN A 202 -2.94 0.23 -11.37
N LYS A 203 -2.63 1.39 -11.96
CA LYS A 203 -2.95 1.70 -13.36
C LYS A 203 -2.29 0.76 -14.39
N ASP A 204 -1.12 0.20 -14.06
CA ASP A 204 -0.31 -0.63 -14.95
C ASP A 204 -0.42 -2.14 -14.61
N MET A 205 -0.77 -2.48 -13.37
CA MET A 205 -0.92 -3.85 -12.86
C MET A 205 -2.19 -4.55 -13.40
N LYS A 206 -2.14 -4.92 -14.68
CA LYS A 206 -3.23 -5.63 -15.39
C LYS A 206 -2.96 -7.11 -15.64
N VAL A 207 -1.71 -7.46 -15.95
CA VAL A 207 -1.27 -8.85 -16.14
C VAL A 207 0.19 -9.01 -15.75
N HIS A 208 0.48 -10.07 -15.02
CA HIS A 208 1.82 -10.45 -14.59
C HIS A 208 1.86 -11.93 -14.24
N GLY A 209 3.06 -12.51 -14.20
CA GLY A 209 3.17 -13.93 -13.86
C GLY A 209 4.49 -14.57 -14.25
N TRP A 210 4.41 -15.87 -14.52
CA TRP A 210 5.55 -16.77 -14.63
C TRP A 210 5.48 -17.62 -15.87
N MET A 211 6.63 -17.87 -16.48
CA MET A 211 6.82 -18.84 -17.54
C MET A 211 7.68 -20.00 -17.03
N SER A 212 7.32 -21.21 -17.44
CA SER A 212 8.13 -22.39 -17.20
C SER A 212 9.47 -22.31 -17.95
N LYS A 213 10.37 -23.23 -17.61
CA LYS A 213 11.53 -23.56 -18.44
C LYS A 213 11.10 -23.82 -19.88
N ASP A 214 12.00 -23.52 -20.80
CA ASP A 214 11.88 -23.85 -22.22
C ASP A 214 12.08 -25.37 -22.44
N THR A 215 11.15 -26.14 -21.88
CA THR A 215 11.02 -27.61 -21.99
C THR A 215 9.62 -27.94 -22.49
N ASN A 216 9.40 -29.11 -23.08
CA ASN A 216 8.06 -29.52 -23.52
C ASN A 216 7.33 -30.26 -22.37
N PRO A 217 6.14 -29.80 -21.91
CA PRO A 217 5.40 -28.61 -22.31
C PRO A 217 5.95 -27.30 -21.71
N THR A 218 5.91 -26.22 -22.48
CA THR A 218 6.29 -24.87 -22.03
C THR A 218 5.02 -24.08 -21.74
N VAL A 219 4.79 -23.70 -20.48
CA VAL A 219 3.52 -23.13 -20.01
C VAL A 219 3.71 -21.80 -19.30
N GLY A 220 2.70 -20.94 -19.37
CA GLY A 220 2.60 -19.70 -18.61
C GLY A 220 1.54 -19.79 -17.52
N PHE A 221 1.79 -19.10 -16.41
CA PHE A 221 0.87 -18.92 -15.28
C PHE A 221 0.74 -17.42 -15.00
N TRP A 222 -0.45 -16.87 -15.25
CA TRP A 222 -0.67 -15.42 -15.27
C TRP A 222 -1.81 -15.02 -14.34
N MET A 223 -1.63 -13.89 -13.66
CA MET A 223 -2.68 -13.21 -12.92
C MET A 223 -3.18 -12.03 -13.74
N ILE A 224 -4.46 -12.04 -14.12
CA ILE A 224 -5.12 -10.96 -14.86
C ILE A 224 -6.08 -10.23 -13.92
N THR A 225 -5.91 -8.91 -13.82
CA THR A 225 -6.81 -8.00 -13.10
C THR A 225 -7.54 -7.11 -14.10
N PRO A 226 -8.80 -7.43 -14.46
CA PRO A 226 -9.55 -6.70 -15.50
C PRO A 226 -10.02 -5.31 -15.03
N SER A 227 -10.17 -5.13 -13.71
CA SER A 227 -10.62 -3.87 -13.12
C SER A 227 -9.98 -3.65 -11.76
N ASN A 228 -9.70 -2.38 -11.46
CA ASN A 228 -9.18 -1.93 -10.17
C ASN A 228 -10.27 -1.42 -9.23
N GLU A 229 -11.57 -1.60 -9.52
CA GLU A 229 -12.67 -0.96 -8.76
C GLU A 229 -12.61 -1.22 -7.25
N PHE A 230 -12.10 -2.39 -6.86
CA PHE A 230 -11.99 -2.84 -5.48
C PHE A 230 -10.68 -2.44 -4.80
N LYS A 231 -9.66 -2.01 -5.56
CA LYS A 231 -8.39 -1.53 -5.02
C LYS A 231 -8.54 -0.10 -4.48
N ASN A 232 -7.58 0.33 -3.67
CA ASN A 232 -7.56 1.66 -3.07
C ASN A 232 -6.26 2.41 -3.35
N GLY A 233 -6.21 3.69 -2.97
CA GLY A 233 -5.07 4.59 -3.20
C GLY A 233 -4.98 5.16 -4.62
N GLY A 234 -6.01 4.94 -5.44
CA GLY A 234 -6.09 5.43 -6.81
C GLY A 234 -5.05 4.84 -7.76
N PRO A 235 -4.80 5.50 -8.92
CA PRO A 235 -4.05 4.91 -10.02
C PRO A 235 -2.54 4.77 -9.74
N MET A 236 -1.96 5.64 -8.90
CA MET A 236 -0.53 5.68 -8.58
C MET A 236 -0.13 4.82 -7.37
N LYS A 237 -1.08 4.13 -6.74
CA LYS A 237 -0.77 3.25 -5.62
C LYS A 237 -0.03 2.02 -6.14
N ALA A 238 1.24 1.90 -5.75
CA ALA A 238 2.08 0.76 -6.07
C ALA A 238 1.79 -0.43 -5.15
N ASP A 239 1.88 -1.65 -5.69
CA ASP A 239 1.83 -2.88 -4.91
C ASP A 239 2.59 -4.03 -5.58
N LEU A 240 2.77 -5.13 -4.84
CA LEU A 240 3.54 -6.28 -5.27
C LEU A 240 2.81 -7.09 -6.36
N THR A 241 3.57 -7.64 -7.32
CA THR A 241 3.05 -8.52 -8.38
C THR A 241 3.57 -9.96 -8.23
N CYS A 242 4.88 -10.13 -8.29
CA CYS A 242 5.62 -11.38 -8.16
C CYS A 242 6.77 -11.20 -7.16
N HIS A 243 7.26 -12.28 -6.56
CA HIS A 243 8.42 -12.28 -5.66
C HIS A 243 9.54 -13.19 -6.19
N THR A 244 10.62 -13.32 -5.44
CA THR A 244 11.66 -14.34 -5.65
C THR A 244 11.12 -15.75 -5.51
N GLY A 245 11.58 -16.63 -6.39
CA GLY A 245 10.90 -17.89 -6.68
C GLY A 245 9.51 -17.69 -7.26
N PRO A 246 8.92 -18.70 -7.90
CA PRO A 246 7.63 -18.55 -8.56
C PRO A 246 6.48 -18.30 -7.58
N THR A 247 6.32 -17.05 -7.19
CA THR A 247 5.24 -16.51 -6.36
C THR A 247 4.48 -15.50 -7.21
N CYS A 248 3.18 -15.72 -7.40
CA CYS A 248 2.30 -14.86 -8.17
C CYS A 248 1.21 -14.32 -7.24
N LEU A 249 1.14 -12.99 -7.11
CA LEU A 249 0.24 -12.31 -6.17
C LEU A 249 -0.88 -11.59 -6.88
N SER A 250 -2.02 -11.46 -6.23
CA SER A 250 -3.01 -10.44 -6.56
C SER A 250 -3.28 -9.62 -5.31
N MET A 251 -2.69 -8.43 -5.25
CA MET A 251 -2.88 -7.49 -4.15
C MET A 251 -4.22 -6.77 -4.31
N PHE A 252 -5.09 -6.87 -3.29
CA PHE A 252 -6.36 -6.14 -3.26
C PHE A 252 -6.26 -4.87 -2.44
N HIS A 253 -5.51 -4.94 -1.34
CA HIS A 253 -5.16 -3.81 -0.50
C HIS A 253 -3.89 -4.12 0.29
N SER A 254 -3.06 -3.10 0.53
CA SER A 254 -1.95 -3.17 1.48
C SER A 254 -1.52 -1.79 1.99
N ALA A 255 -0.78 -1.78 3.10
CA ALA A 255 -0.01 -0.64 3.58
C ALA A 255 1.25 -0.34 2.72
N HIS A 256 1.56 -1.11 1.68
CA HIS A 256 2.77 -0.88 0.88
C HIS A 256 2.69 0.48 0.17
N TYR A 257 3.73 1.31 0.26
CA TYR A 257 3.78 2.63 -0.39
C TYR A 257 2.69 3.61 0.08
N ALA A 258 2.06 3.35 1.24
CA ALA A 258 1.12 4.28 1.86
C ALA A 258 1.12 4.29 3.39
N GLY A 259 1.52 3.19 4.03
CA GLY A 259 1.47 3.03 5.47
C GLY A 259 0.04 2.83 5.99
N ILE A 260 -0.13 3.00 7.31
CA ILE A 260 -1.41 2.78 8.01
C ILE A 260 -2.52 3.73 7.55
N ASP A 261 -2.17 4.87 6.96
CA ASP A 261 -3.13 5.90 6.53
C ASP A 261 -4.05 5.42 5.39
N LEU A 262 -3.65 4.36 4.68
CA LEU A 262 -4.46 3.71 3.65
C LEU A 262 -5.15 2.42 4.14
N CYS A 263 -4.83 1.92 5.34
CA CYS A 263 -5.44 0.72 5.89
C CYS A 263 -6.88 1.01 6.36
N PRO A 264 -7.90 0.23 5.96
CA PRO A 264 -9.24 0.40 6.49
C PRO A 264 -9.29 0.05 7.97
N GLN A 265 -9.67 1.04 8.76
CA GLN A 265 -9.84 0.96 10.20
C GLN A 265 -11.32 0.87 10.53
N PHE A 266 -11.75 -0.23 11.16
CA PHE A 266 -13.13 -0.43 11.55
C PHE A 266 -13.34 -0.06 13.02
N ARG A 267 -14.26 0.88 13.27
CA ARG A 267 -14.49 1.45 14.60
C ARG A 267 -15.96 1.47 14.97
N ASN A 268 -16.23 1.47 16.29
CA ASN A 268 -17.54 1.73 16.88
C ASN A 268 -18.65 0.82 16.32
N GLY A 269 -18.31 -0.42 15.99
CA GLY A 269 -19.30 -1.37 15.46
C GLY A 269 -19.84 -1.00 14.08
N GLU A 270 -19.12 -0.28 13.23
CA GLU A 270 -19.59 0.03 11.87
C GLU A 270 -19.84 -1.24 11.04
N ALA A 271 -20.86 -1.20 10.17
CA ALA A 271 -21.14 -2.26 9.21
C ALA A 271 -20.35 -2.03 7.93
N TRP A 272 -19.95 -3.11 7.27
CA TRP A 272 -19.20 -3.02 6.03
C TRP A 272 -19.37 -4.28 5.19
N LYS A 273 -19.38 -4.11 3.87
CA LYS A 273 -19.39 -5.21 2.92
C LYS A 273 -18.67 -4.80 1.64
N LYS A 274 -17.75 -5.65 1.15
CA LYS A 274 -17.00 -5.40 -0.07
C LYS A 274 -16.70 -6.68 -0.83
N VAL A 275 -16.72 -6.57 -2.16
CA VAL A 275 -16.29 -7.61 -3.10
C VAL A 275 -14.91 -7.25 -3.63
N PHE A 276 -13.96 -8.19 -3.52
CA PHE A 276 -12.62 -8.08 -4.11
C PHE A 276 -12.49 -9.04 -5.29
N GLY A 277 -12.06 -8.53 -6.45
CA GLY A 277 -12.08 -9.25 -7.72
C GLY A 277 -13.41 -9.07 -8.49
N PRO A 278 -13.70 -9.95 -9.48
CA PRO A 278 -12.91 -11.12 -9.85
C PRO A 278 -11.56 -10.83 -10.49
N VAL A 279 -10.57 -11.64 -10.14
CA VAL A 279 -9.30 -11.77 -10.85
C VAL A 279 -9.25 -13.14 -11.54
N TYR A 280 -8.46 -13.24 -12.61
CA TYR A 280 -8.42 -14.40 -13.48
C TYR A 280 -7.03 -15.02 -13.49
N VAL A 281 -6.93 -16.30 -13.12
CA VAL A 281 -5.72 -17.10 -13.31
C VAL A 281 -5.77 -17.66 -14.72
N TYR A 282 -4.94 -17.12 -15.60
CA TYR A 282 -4.84 -17.53 -16.99
C TYR A 282 -3.63 -18.43 -17.22
N LEU A 283 -3.85 -19.49 -18.00
CA LEU A 283 -2.86 -20.49 -18.34
C LEU A 283 -2.77 -20.59 -19.85
N ASN A 284 -1.56 -20.59 -20.39
CA ASN A 284 -1.33 -20.81 -21.81
C ASN A 284 -0.15 -21.76 -22.02
N GLN A 285 -0.13 -22.42 -23.17
CA GLN A 285 0.96 -23.28 -23.59
C GLN A 285 1.57 -22.70 -24.87
N ARG A 286 2.90 -22.73 -24.95
CA ARG A 286 3.63 -22.21 -26.10
C ARG A 286 3.33 -23.07 -27.33
N PRO A 287 2.85 -22.49 -28.44
CA PRO A 287 2.71 -23.23 -29.70
C PRO A 287 4.05 -23.75 -30.21
N ALA A 288 4.05 -24.93 -30.81
CA ALA A 288 5.24 -25.49 -31.43
C ALA A 288 5.85 -24.53 -32.48
N GLY A 289 7.18 -24.35 -32.44
CA GLY A 289 7.90 -23.46 -33.37
C GLY A 289 7.88 -21.97 -33.01
N THR A 290 7.29 -21.57 -31.88
CA THR A 290 7.30 -20.17 -31.40
C THR A 290 8.33 -19.95 -30.28
N THR A 291 8.67 -18.69 -30.01
CA THR A 291 9.57 -18.33 -28.90
C THR A 291 8.83 -18.35 -27.55
N VAL A 292 9.56 -18.49 -26.43
CA VAL A 292 8.96 -18.43 -25.07
C VAL A 292 8.21 -17.12 -24.83
N ARG A 293 8.67 -16.03 -25.46
CA ARG A 293 8.03 -14.71 -25.43
C ARG A 293 6.57 -14.75 -25.88
N HIS A 294 6.18 -15.70 -26.72
CA HIS A 294 4.78 -15.89 -27.13
C HIS A 294 3.84 -16.06 -25.93
N LEU A 295 4.26 -16.72 -24.84
CA LEU A 295 3.43 -16.90 -23.65
C LEU A 295 3.01 -15.55 -23.04
N TRP A 296 3.92 -14.58 -23.01
CA TRP A 296 3.65 -13.25 -22.49
C TRP A 296 2.77 -12.42 -23.43
N ASP A 297 3.05 -12.46 -24.73
CA ASP A 297 2.28 -11.70 -25.71
C ASP A 297 0.82 -12.20 -25.79
N ASP A 298 0.62 -13.51 -25.70
CA ASP A 298 -0.70 -14.14 -25.59
C ASP A 298 -1.42 -13.80 -24.26
N ALA A 299 -0.70 -13.78 -23.13
CA ALA A 299 -1.28 -13.34 -21.85
C ALA A 299 -1.75 -11.87 -21.88
N LYS A 300 -1.04 -10.98 -22.57
CA LYS A 300 -1.49 -9.60 -22.82
C LYS A 300 -2.75 -9.55 -23.69
N ALA A 301 -2.83 -10.39 -24.72
CA ALA A 301 -4.02 -10.48 -25.57
C ALA A 301 -5.24 -10.99 -24.79
N GLN A 302 -5.05 -12.00 -23.92
CA GLN A 302 -6.10 -12.45 -23.01
C GLN A 302 -6.49 -11.35 -22.03
N MET A 303 -5.53 -10.62 -21.44
CA MET A 303 -5.82 -9.49 -20.55
C MET A 303 -6.71 -8.44 -21.22
N ALA A 304 -6.44 -8.09 -22.48
CA ALA A 304 -7.28 -7.17 -23.22
C ALA A 304 -8.72 -7.69 -23.39
N THR A 305 -8.87 -9.00 -23.61
CA THR A 305 -10.18 -9.67 -23.69
C THR A 305 -10.93 -9.59 -22.36
N GLU A 306 -10.27 -9.90 -21.24
CA GLU A 306 -10.88 -9.83 -19.90
C GLU A 306 -11.27 -8.40 -19.50
N VAL A 307 -10.43 -7.41 -19.84
CA VAL A 307 -10.73 -5.99 -19.61
C VAL A 307 -11.96 -5.55 -20.41
N ALA A 308 -12.08 -6.00 -21.67
CA ALA A 308 -13.24 -5.69 -22.51
C ALA A 308 -14.52 -6.42 -22.07
N ALA A 309 -14.39 -7.62 -21.50
CA ALA A 309 -15.51 -8.41 -21.01
C ALA A 309 -16.02 -7.98 -19.62
N TRP A 310 -15.23 -7.22 -18.85
CA TRP A 310 -15.67 -6.70 -17.56
C TRP A 310 -16.63 -5.51 -17.72
N PRO A 311 -17.73 -5.42 -16.93
CA PRO A 311 -18.13 -6.28 -15.82
C PRO A 311 -18.73 -7.61 -16.28
N TYR A 312 -18.37 -8.69 -15.59
CA TYR A 312 -18.80 -10.02 -15.99
C TYR A 312 -20.30 -10.26 -15.75
N THR A 313 -20.93 -11.01 -16.65
CA THR A 313 -22.34 -11.41 -16.56
C THR A 313 -22.54 -12.68 -15.72
N TRP A 314 -21.46 -13.42 -15.45
CA TRP A 314 -21.52 -14.74 -14.85
C TRP A 314 -21.49 -14.80 -13.31
N PRO A 315 -20.99 -13.83 -12.51
CA PRO A 315 -20.95 -13.99 -11.05
C PRO A 315 -22.35 -14.17 -10.46
N SER A 316 -22.58 -15.20 -9.64
CA SER A 316 -23.95 -15.50 -9.15
C SER A 316 -24.34 -14.70 -7.90
N SER A 317 -23.39 -13.99 -7.28
CA SER A 317 -23.67 -13.20 -6.07
C SER A 317 -24.28 -11.85 -6.40
N SER A 318 -25.38 -11.49 -5.73
CA SER A 318 -25.99 -10.16 -5.81
C SER A 318 -25.10 -9.03 -5.29
N ASP A 319 -24.02 -9.35 -4.58
CA ASP A 319 -23.04 -8.35 -4.12
C ASP A 319 -22.10 -7.87 -5.24
N TYR A 320 -22.09 -8.59 -6.36
CA TYR A 320 -21.44 -8.19 -7.59
C TYR A 320 -22.50 -7.59 -8.53
N PRO A 321 -22.60 -6.26 -8.66
CA PRO A 321 -23.51 -5.63 -9.61
C PRO A 321 -23.04 -5.91 -11.04
N HIS A 322 -23.96 -6.34 -11.89
CA HIS A 322 -23.69 -6.57 -13.30
C HIS A 322 -23.69 -5.25 -14.07
N ALA A 323 -23.40 -5.30 -15.38
CA ALA A 323 -23.33 -4.10 -16.23
C ALA A 323 -24.63 -3.25 -16.18
N ALA A 324 -25.80 -3.89 -16.16
CA ALA A 324 -27.08 -3.19 -16.09
C ALA A 324 -27.34 -2.49 -14.73
N ASP A 325 -26.67 -2.93 -13.66
CA ASP A 325 -26.78 -2.38 -12.30
C ASP A 325 -25.78 -1.23 -12.05
N ARG A 326 -25.07 -0.81 -13.10
CA ARG A 326 -24.01 0.20 -13.07
C ARG A 326 -24.39 1.37 -13.97
N GLY A 327 -23.76 2.51 -13.71
CA GLY A 327 -23.89 3.72 -14.52
C GLY A 327 -22.54 4.17 -15.09
N GLN A 328 -22.55 5.32 -15.74
CA GLN A 328 -21.36 5.98 -16.26
C GLN A 328 -21.39 7.48 -15.97
N VAL A 329 -20.21 8.07 -15.83
CA VAL A 329 -20.02 9.50 -15.63
C VAL A 329 -19.02 10.03 -16.64
N SER A 330 -19.37 11.11 -17.33
CA SER A 330 -18.52 11.75 -18.34
C SER A 330 -18.50 13.26 -18.17
N GLY A 331 -17.49 13.89 -18.75
CA GLY A 331 -17.37 15.34 -18.77
C GLY A 331 -16.06 15.77 -19.43
N ARG A 332 -15.76 17.06 -19.31
CA ARG A 332 -14.51 17.65 -19.81
C ARG A 332 -13.92 18.55 -18.76
N LEU A 333 -12.66 18.32 -18.39
CA LEU A 333 -11.96 19.11 -17.39
C LEU A 333 -11.02 20.13 -18.06
N PHE A 334 -11.08 21.37 -17.60
CA PHE A 334 -10.17 22.44 -17.96
C PHE A 334 -9.38 22.91 -16.74
N VAL A 335 -8.24 23.54 -16.98
CA VAL A 335 -7.43 24.23 -15.97
C VAL A 335 -7.55 25.73 -16.21
N GLN A 336 -7.85 26.48 -15.16
CA GLN A 336 -7.83 27.94 -15.14
C GLN A 336 -6.85 28.41 -14.06
N ASP A 337 -5.61 28.70 -14.46
CA ASP A 337 -4.63 29.37 -13.59
C ASP A 337 -4.46 30.82 -14.06
N SER A 338 -5.19 31.75 -13.44
CA SER A 338 -5.17 33.17 -13.78
C SER A 338 -3.80 33.86 -13.61
N TYR A 339 -2.86 33.24 -12.88
CA TYR A 339 -1.51 33.75 -12.73
C TYR A 339 -0.56 33.28 -13.82
N ALA A 340 -0.90 32.20 -14.53
CA ALA A 340 -0.16 31.69 -15.68
C ALA A 340 -0.77 32.17 -17.01
N SER A 341 -2.09 32.13 -17.14
CA SER A 341 -2.83 32.56 -18.32
C SER A 341 -4.25 33.01 -17.97
N LEU A 342 -4.76 34.01 -18.68
CA LEU A 342 -6.17 34.41 -18.58
C LEU A 342 -7.10 33.39 -19.27
N GLU A 343 -6.59 32.63 -20.23
CA GLU A 343 -7.35 31.60 -20.95
C GLU A 343 -7.33 30.25 -20.23
N ARG A 344 -8.42 29.49 -20.39
CA ARG A 344 -8.47 28.09 -19.92
C ARG A 344 -7.65 27.20 -20.83
N SER A 345 -6.94 26.26 -20.23
CA SER A 345 -6.25 25.18 -20.95
C SER A 345 -6.95 23.84 -20.71
N SER A 346 -6.75 22.91 -21.63
CA SER A 346 -7.20 21.52 -21.49
C SER A 346 -6.53 20.86 -20.29
N ALA A 347 -7.28 20.16 -19.43
CA ALA A 347 -6.72 19.27 -18.41
C ALA A 347 -6.28 17.94 -19.05
N ARG A 348 -5.41 18.05 -20.07
CA ARG A 348 -4.89 16.90 -20.80
C ARG A 348 -4.20 15.93 -19.85
N ASP A 349 -4.35 14.65 -20.12
CA ASP A 349 -3.67 13.59 -19.37
C ASP A 349 -4.03 13.54 -17.87
N ALA A 350 -5.06 14.29 -17.42
CA ALA A 350 -5.53 14.29 -16.05
C ALA A 350 -6.07 12.92 -15.65
N TRP A 351 -5.77 12.49 -14.43
CA TRP A 351 -6.45 11.34 -13.84
C TRP A 351 -7.69 11.84 -13.11
N VAL A 352 -8.85 11.40 -13.58
CA VAL A 352 -10.17 11.77 -13.05
C VAL A 352 -10.80 10.52 -12.45
N GLY A 353 -11.34 10.64 -11.24
CA GLY A 353 -11.89 9.48 -10.54
C GLY A 353 -13.02 9.76 -9.58
N LEU A 354 -13.79 8.72 -9.31
CA LEU A 354 -14.86 8.69 -8.32
C LEU A 354 -14.40 7.90 -7.11
N SER A 355 -14.60 8.45 -5.93
CA SER A 355 -14.41 7.78 -4.64
C SER A 355 -15.58 8.09 -3.72
N LEU A 356 -15.67 7.42 -2.57
CA LEU A 356 -16.61 7.84 -1.53
C LEU A 356 -16.42 9.34 -1.20
N PRO A 357 -17.49 10.04 -0.78
CA PRO A 357 -17.39 11.45 -0.46
C PRO A 357 -16.36 11.73 0.64
N GLY A 358 -15.59 12.78 0.42
CA GLY A 358 -14.52 13.22 1.32
C GLY A 358 -14.00 14.59 0.90
N ASP A 359 -13.07 15.11 1.68
CA ASP A 359 -12.42 16.39 1.44
C ASP A 359 -11.41 16.30 0.28
N VAL A 360 -10.93 17.45 -0.17
CA VAL A 360 -9.95 17.52 -1.27
C VAL A 360 -8.70 16.67 -0.94
N GLY A 361 -8.32 15.80 -1.87
CA GLY A 361 -7.15 14.93 -1.73
C GLY A 361 -7.35 13.67 -0.87
N THR A 362 -8.49 13.47 -0.19
CA THR A 362 -8.70 12.28 0.67
C THR A 362 -9.01 11.00 -0.11
N TRP A 363 -9.24 11.08 -1.43
CA TRP A 363 -9.44 9.90 -2.28
C TRP A 363 -8.23 8.95 -2.23
N GLN A 364 -7.02 9.46 -1.97
CA GLN A 364 -5.80 8.64 -1.92
C GLN A 364 -5.68 7.82 -0.62
N THR A 365 -6.44 8.17 0.43
CA THR A 365 -6.50 7.44 1.71
C THR A 365 -7.86 6.75 1.93
N GLU A 366 -8.84 6.99 1.05
CA GLU A 366 -10.11 6.26 1.04
C GLU A 366 -9.85 4.77 0.76
N SER A 367 -10.28 3.91 1.69
CA SER A 367 -9.93 2.48 1.71
C SER A 367 -11.10 1.51 1.91
N LYS A 368 -12.29 2.02 2.23
CA LYS A 368 -13.48 1.21 2.55
C LYS A 368 -14.44 1.07 1.37
N GLY A 369 -14.47 2.06 0.48
CA GLY A 369 -15.34 2.13 -0.68
C GLY A 369 -14.74 1.49 -1.94
N TYR A 370 -15.39 1.78 -3.07
CA TYR A 370 -14.90 1.47 -4.41
C TYR A 370 -14.38 2.75 -5.06
N GLN A 371 -13.37 2.62 -5.89
CA GLN A 371 -12.83 3.75 -6.66
C GLN A 371 -12.80 3.46 -8.15
N PHE A 372 -13.08 4.47 -8.95
CA PHE A 372 -13.10 4.37 -10.41
C PHE A 372 -12.24 5.48 -10.97
N TRP A 373 -11.34 5.16 -11.91
CA TRP A 373 -10.38 6.12 -12.44
C TRP A 373 -10.25 5.97 -13.94
N THR A 374 -10.10 7.10 -14.62
CA THR A 374 -9.81 7.16 -16.05
C THR A 374 -8.81 8.29 -16.32
N LYS A 375 -8.10 8.19 -17.44
CA LYS A 375 -7.20 9.24 -17.90
C LYS A 375 -7.93 10.08 -18.94
N ALA A 376 -7.95 11.39 -18.76
CA ALA A 376 -8.54 12.34 -19.70
C ALA A 376 -7.71 12.39 -21.00
N ASP A 377 -8.40 12.61 -22.12
CA ASP A 377 -7.78 12.74 -23.44
C ASP A 377 -7.01 14.07 -23.59
N SER A 378 -6.46 14.32 -24.78
CA SER A 378 -5.72 15.56 -25.08
C SER A 378 -6.57 16.84 -24.98
N LYS A 379 -7.90 16.71 -25.03
CA LYS A 379 -8.87 17.80 -24.91
C LYS A 379 -9.47 17.90 -23.49
N GLY A 380 -9.07 17.04 -22.56
CA GLY A 380 -9.57 17.00 -21.19
C GLY A 380 -10.90 16.23 -21.06
N ASN A 381 -11.36 15.56 -22.11
CA ASN A 381 -12.57 14.73 -22.02
C ASN A 381 -12.26 13.47 -21.22
N PHE A 382 -13.18 13.07 -20.35
CA PHE A 382 -13.10 11.84 -19.58
C PHE A 382 -14.42 11.08 -19.61
N SER A 383 -14.32 9.76 -19.49
CA SER A 383 -15.46 8.86 -19.31
C SER A 383 -15.09 7.76 -18.33
N ILE A 384 -15.82 7.68 -17.23
CA ILE A 384 -15.71 6.67 -16.19
C ILE A 384 -16.90 5.72 -16.36
N GLN A 385 -16.60 4.52 -16.83
CA GLN A 385 -17.57 3.49 -17.18
C GLN A 385 -17.80 2.53 -16.02
N ASN A 386 -18.93 1.82 -16.04
CA ASN A 386 -19.24 0.70 -15.13
C ASN A 386 -19.17 1.06 -13.64
N VAL A 387 -19.57 2.29 -13.29
CA VAL A 387 -19.61 2.80 -11.93
C VAL A 387 -20.73 2.13 -11.17
N ARG A 388 -20.43 1.58 -9.99
CA ARG A 388 -21.47 1.01 -9.12
C ARG A 388 -22.48 2.08 -8.70
N ALA A 389 -23.73 1.71 -8.50
CA ALA A 389 -24.71 2.62 -7.92
C ALA A 389 -24.23 3.11 -6.53
N GLY A 390 -24.32 4.42 -6.28
CA GLY A 390 -23.76 5.02 -5.08
C GLY A 390 -23.65 6.54 -5.17
N THR A 391 -23.15 7.16 -4.10
CA THR A 391 -22.86 8.60 -4.07
C THR A 391 -21.36 8.82 -3.95
N TYR A 392 -20.81 9.69 -4.78
CA TYR A 392 -19.37 9.84 -4.99
C TYR A 392 -18.94 11.30 -5.01
N SER A 393 -17.68 11.54 -4.63
CA SER A 393 -16.93 12.74 -5.00
C SER A 393 -16.22 12.52 -6.32
N LEU A 394 -16.21 13.52 -7.21
CA LEU A 394 -15.36 13.53 -8.41
C LEU A 394 -14.06 14.25 -8.07
N ASN A 395 -12.97 13.50 -8.09
CA ASN A 395 -11.63 13.97 -7.83
C ASN A 395 -10.82 13.99 -9.12
N ALA A 396 -9.83 14.87 -9.23
CA ALA A 396 -8.83 14.76 -10.27
C ALA A 396 -7.48 15.32 -9.83
N TRP A 397 -6.44 14.93 -10.55
CA TRP A 397 -5.18 15.65 -10.58
C TRP A 397 -4.69 15.74 -12.01
N VAL A 398 -4.05 16.86 -12.32
CA VAL A 398 -3.60 17.16 -13.67
C VAL A 398 -2.08 17.20 -13.65
N PRO A 399 -1.38 16.39 -14.46
CA PRO A 399 0.07 16.49 -14.59
C PRO A 399 0.50 17.94 -14.89
N SER A 400 1.57 18.39 -14.24
CA SER A 400 2.07 19.77 -14.35
C SER A 400 1.14 20.84 -13.77
N VAL A 401 0.17 20.46 -12.95
CA VAL A 401 -0.66 21.37 -12.17
C VAL A 401 -0.64 20.96 -10.71
N ILE A 402 -0.31 21.90 -9.84
CA ILE A 402 -0.19 21.63 -8.40
C ILE A 402 -1.56 21.45 -7.74
N GLY A 403 -1.66 20.46 -6.85
CA GLY A 403 -2.82 20.22 -6.00
C GLY A 403 -3.80 19.15 -6.50
N ASP A 404 -4.88 19.01 -5.76
CA ASP A 404 -6.01 18.13 -6.05
C ASP A 404 -7.21 18.95 -6.48
N TYR A 405 -7.92 18.47 -7.51
CA TYR A 405 -9.24 18.94 -7.87
C TYR A 405 -10.30 18.09 -7.15
N LEU A 406 -11.27 18.76 -6.55
CA LEU A 406 -12.51 18.18 -6.07
C LEU A 406 -13.66 18.98 -6.67
N LYS A 407 -14.57 18.31 -7.38
CA LYS A 407 -15.76 18.95 -7.92
C LYS A 407 -16.69 19.38 -6.78
N ASP A 408 -17.24 20.59 -6.88
CA ASP A 408 -18.30 21.05 -5.98
C ASP A 408 -19.55 20.17 -6.09
N GLY A 409 -19.99 19.65 -4.94
CA GLY A 409 -21.17 18.78 -4.84
C GLY A 409 -20.93 17.33 -5.27
N GLN A 410 -21.69 16.43 -4.65
CA GLN A 410 -21.60 15.00 -4.87
C GLN A 410 -22.31 14.56 -6.16
N ILE A 411 -21.95 13.39 -6.66
CA ILE A 411 -22.59 12.73 -7.81
C ILE A 411 -23.27 11.46 -7.30
N THR A 412 -24.58 11.37 -7.47
CA THR A 412 -25.33 10.14 -7.22
C THR A 412 -25.50 9.42 -8.54
N VAL A 413 -25.02 8.18 -8.60
CA VAL A 413 -25.12 7.27 -9.76
C VAL A 413 -26.14 6.19 -9.41
N ALA A 414 -27.14 6.01 -10.26
CA ALA A 414 -28.08 4.89 -10.23
C ALA A 414 -27.77 3.87 -11.35
N ALA A 415 -28.42 2.72 -11.28
CA ALA A 415 -28.32 1.67 -12.30
C ALA A 415 -28.80 2.20 -13.66
N GLY A 416 -27.99 1.98 -14.71
CA GLY A 416 -28.27 2.44 -16.07
C GLY A 416 -28.04 3.92 -16.33
N ASP A 417 -27.59 4.69 -15.33
CA ASP A 417 -27.37 6.13 -15.50
C ASP A 417 -26.27 6.43 -16.52
N SER A 418 -26.48 7.49 -17.31
CA SER A 418 -25.45 8.11 -18.13
C SER A 418 -25.36 9.60 -17.80
N ILE A 419 -24.51 9.94 -16.83
CA ILE A 419 -24.36 11.30 -16.32
C ILE A 419 -23.33 12.04 -17.17
N SER A 420 -23.72 13.18 -17.74
CA SER A 420 -22.82 14.13 -18.39
C SER A 420 -22.69 15.38 -17.53
N LEU A 421 -21.49 15.68 -17.08
CA LEU A 421 -21.19 16.82 -16.23
C LEU A 421 -20.88 18.10 -17.02
N GLY A 422 -20.83 18.01 -18.35
CA GLY A 422 -20.40 19.11 -19.21
C GLY A 422 -18.95 19.53 -18.93
N ASP A 423 -18.69 20.83 -19.07
CA ASP A 423 -17.38 21.44 -18.83
C ASP A 423 -17.18 21.75 -17.35
N LEU A 424 -16.10 21.23 -16.80
CA LEU A 424 -15.62 21.46 -15.44
C LEU A 424 -14.36 22.30 -15.47
N THR A 425 -14.14 23.11 -14.44
CA THR A 425 -12.94 23.97 -14.33
C THR A 425 -12.22 23.68 -13.04
N TYR A 426 -10.96 23.27 -13.14
CA TYR A 426 -10.03 23.22 -12.03
C TYR A 426 -9.29 24.56 -11.93
N THR A 427 -9.48 25.25 -10.81
CA THR A 427 -8.67 26.40 -10.41
C THR A 427 -7.59 25.93 -9.44
N PRO A 428 -6.31 25.86 -9.86
CA PRO A 428 -5.25 25.40 -8.98
C PRO A 428 -5.09 26.32 -7.76
N PRO A 429 -4.67 25.81 -6.59
CA PRO A 429 -4.51 26.57 -5.35
C PRO A 429 -3.28 27.50 -5.42
N ARG A 430 -3.37 28.53 -6.25
CA ARG A 430 -2.33 29.54 -6.48
C ARG A 430 -2.61 30.76 -5.61
N TYR A 431 -1.54 31.29 -5.02
CA TYR A 431 -1.62 32.46 -4.16
C TYR A 431 -1.13 33.75 -4.82
N GLY A 432 -0.52 33.64 -5.99
CA GLY A 432 -0.02 34.75 -6.81
C GLY A 432 0.91 34.24 -7.91
N PRO A 433 1.57 35.14 -8.65
CA PRO A 433 2.57 34.78 -9.64
C PRO A 433 3.72 33.98 -9.01
N THR A 434 4.18 32.95 -9.71
CA THR A 434 5.38 32.19 -9.33
C THR A 434 6.62 33.05 -9.52
N VAL A 435 7.44 33.12 -8.47
CA VAL A 435 8.79 33.71 -8.53
C VAL A 435 9.75 32.71 -9.15
N TRP A 436 9.71 31.46 -8.68
CA TRP A 436 10.50 30.35 -9.21
C TRP A 436 9.84 29.01 -8.88
N GLU A 437 10.20 27.99 -9.65
CA GLU A 437 9.72 26.61 -9.53
C GLU A 437 10.89 25.64 -9.77
N ILE A 438 10.94 24.56 -9.00
CA ILE A 438 11.92 23.48 -9.09
C ILE A 438 11.16 22.16 -9.28
N GLY A 439 11.43 21.48 -10.39
CA GLY A 439 10.72 20.25 -10.77
C GLY A 439 9.31 20.50 -11.27
N ASN A 440 8.54 19.42 -11.45
CA ASN A 440 7.25 19.43 -12.13
C ASN A 440 6.20 18.73 -11.27
N PRO A 441 5.00 19.31 -11.04
CA PRO A 441 3.96 18.67 -10.24
C PRO A 441 3.31 17.48 -10.99
N SER A 442 4.00 16.34 -11.01
CA SER A 442 3.61 15.09 -11.71
C SER A 442 3.27 13.91 -10.80
N ARG A 443 3.34 14.11 -9.48
CA ARG A 443 3.21 13.12 -8.39
C ARG A 443 4.32 12.10 -8.26
N THR A 444 5.42 12.31 -8.95
CA THR A 444 6.55 11.39 -8.96
C THR A 444 7.86 12.17 -9.02
N ALA A 445 8.94 11.56 -8.53
CA ALA A 445 10.28 12.12 -8.67
C ALA A 445 11.01 11.74 -9.96
N ALA A 446 10.31 11.17 -10.94
CA ALA A 446 10.91 10.67 -12.18
C ALA A 446 11.75 11.73 -12.93
N ASP A 447 11.41 13.02 -12.81
CA ASP A 447 12.07 14.12 -13.51
C ASP A 447 13.28 14.69 -12.74
N PHE A 448 13.52 14.28 -11.49
CA PHE A 448 14.64 14.75 -10.67
C PHE A 448 15.91 13.92 -10.89
N TYR A 449 17.01 14.38 -10.29
CA TYR A 449 18.27 13.66 -10.35
C TYR A 449 18.23 12.33 -9.57
N ILE A 450 18.16 11.24 -10.34
CA ILE A 450 18.33 9.88 -9.86
C ILE A 450 19.79 9.45 -10.10
N PRO A 451 20.61 9.23 -9.05
CA PRO A 451 22.03 8.95 -9.19
C PRO A 451 22.29 7.56 -9.79
N ASP A 452 23.49 7.33 -10.32
CA ASP A 452 23.92 5.96 -10.65
C ASP A 452 23.98 5.09 -9.40
N PRO A 453 23.54 3.82 -9.48
CA PRO A 453 23.65 2.90 -8.37
C PRO A 453 25.12 2.61 -8.04
N ASP A 454 25.35 2.11 -6.84
CA ASP A 454 26.67 1.60 -6.48
C ASP A 454 27.02 0.40 -7.37
N SER A 455 28.21 0.45 -7.99
CA SER A 455 28.74 -0.62 -8.82
C SER A 455 28.83 -2.00 -8.15
N ARG A 456 28.80 -2.05 -6.80
CA ARG A 456 28.73 -3.28 -6.01
C ARG A 456 27.39 -4.01 -6.11
N TYR A 457 26.34 -3.32 -6.50
CA TYR A 457 24.95 -3.82 -6.51
C TYR A 457 24.32 -3.71 -7.90
N PRO A 458 24.92 -4.32 -8.95
CA PRO A 458 24.34 -4.26 -10.28
C PRO A 458 22.95 -4.91 -10.30
N ASN A 459 22.02 -4.29 -11.04
CA ASN A 459 20.73 -4.89 -11.34
C ASN A 459 20.51 -4.88 -12.86
N LEU A 460 20.53 -6.07 -13.46
CA LEU A 460 20.39 -6.23 -14.91
C LEU A 460 18.94 -6.05 -15.40
N LEU A 461 17.95 -6.15 -14.51
CA LEU A 461 16.54 -5.93 -14.88
C LEU A 461 16.28 -4.47 -15.23
N TYR A 462 16.86 -3.56 -14.43
CA TYR A 462 16.58 -2.13 -14.56
C TYR A 462 17.69 -1.41 -15.31
N GLY A 463 18.97 -1.59 -14.99
CA GLY A 463 20.04 -0.90 -15.72
C GLY A 463 19.77 0.60 -15.88
N THR A 464 19.56 1.06 -17.12
CA THR A 464 19.16 2.45 -17.45
C THR A 464 17.65 2.71 -17.50
N VAL A 465 16.83 1.66 -17.52
CA VAL A 465 15.37 1.68 -17.51
C VAL A 465 14.88 1.75 -16.06
N GLU A 466 14.02 2.72 -15.72
CA GLU A 466 13.56 2.93 -14.34
C GLU A 466 14.71 2.90 -13.33
N LYS A 467 15.76 3.68 -13.61
CA LYS A 467 17.00 3.74 -12.83
C LYS A 467 16.77 3.81 -11.31
N TRP A 468 15.68 4.45 -10.88
CA TRP A 468 15.24 4.58 -9.50
C TRP A 468 14.92 3.25 -8.79
N ARG A 469 14.79 2.14 -9.52
CA ARG A 469 14.56 0.81 -8.96
C ARG A 469 15.82 0.06 -8.49
N ASN A 470 16.99 0.65 -8.70
CA ASN A 470 18.23 0.04 -8.26
C ASN A 470 18.37 0.12 -6.72
N TYR A 471 18.93 -0.93 -6.14
CA TYR A 471 19.15 -0.99 -4.70
C TYR A 471 20.17 0.07 -4.24
N GLY A 472 19.93 0.67 -3.07
CA GLY A 472 20.91 1.52 -2.38
C GLY A 472 20.96 2.97 -2.86
N LEU A 473 20.06 3.42 -3.75
CA LEU A 473 20.09 4.79 -4.25
C LEU A 473 19.95 5.85 -3.15
N TRP A 474 19.26 5.54 -2.05
CA TRP A 474 19.18 6.44 -0.90
C TRP A 474 20.56 6.70 -0.27
N GLN A 475 21.45 5.70 -0.22
CA GLN A 475 22.81 5.87 0.33
C GLN A 475 23.69 6.76 -0.54
N ARG A 476 23.41 6.84 -1.85
CA ARG A 476 24.17 7.68 -2.79
C ARG A 476 24.13 9.16 -2.45
N TYR A 477 23.15 9.61 -1.65
CA TYR A 477 23.13 10.98 -1.15
C TYR A 477 24.40 11.28 -0.33
N THR A 478 24.78 10.43 0.63
CA THR A 478 26.01 10.60 1.40
C THR A 478 27.26 10.59 0.52
N ASP A 479 27.31 9.69 -0.47
CA ASP A 479 28.46 9.56 -1.37
C ASP A 479 28.69 10.84 -2.21
N LEU A 480 27.60 11.46 -2.66
CA LEU A 480 27.63 12.65 -3.51
C LEU A 480 27.77 13.95 -2.71
N TYR A 481 27.36 13.94 -1.44
CA TYR A 481 27.35 15.08 -0.54
C TYR A 481 28.12 14.78 0.76
N PRO A 482 29.41 14.42 0.71
CA PRO A 482 30.13 13.87 1.87
C PRO A 482 30.44 14.90 2.97
N SER A 483 30.60 16.17 2.61
CA SER A 483 31.03 17.25 3.52
C SER A 483 30.06 18.43 3.60
N GLN A 484 29.15 18.55 2.64
CA GLN A 484 28.12 19.58 2.59
C GLN A 484 26.88 19.03 1.91
N ASP A 485 25.72 19.52 2.31
CA ASP A 485 24.45 19.18 1.71
C ASP A 485 24.19 19.93 0.38
N LEU A 486 23.14 19.51 -0.31
CA LEU A 486 22.70 20.04 -1.60
C LEU A 486 22.52 21.57 -1.58
N ILE A 487 23.12 22.25 -2.55
CA ILE A 487 22.95 23.68 -2.80
C ILE A 487 22.39 23.87 -4.21
N TYR A 488 21.15 24.32 -4.32
CA TYR A 488 20.48 24.64 -5.57
C TYR A 488 20.41 26.15 -5.77
N THR A 489 20.83 26.65 -6.92
CA THR A 489 20.76 28.08 -7.26
C THR A 489 19.74 28.28 -8.38
N VAL A 490 18.62 28.92 -8.05
CA VAL A 490 17.55 29.23 -9.01
C VAL A 490 18.10 30.05 -10.18
N GLY A 491 17.80 29.62 -11.40
CA GLY A 491 18.28 30.24 -12.64
C GLY A 491 19.65 29.74 -13.12
N THR A 492 20.36 28.94 -12.31
CA THR A 492 21.68 28.37 -12.67
C THR A 492 21.69 26.85 -12.60
N SER A 493 21.16 26.27 -11.53
CA SER A 493 21.06 24.82 -11.33
C SER A 493 19.97 24.19 -12.19
N ASP A 494 20.13 22.93 -12.54
CA ASP A 494 19.20 22.11 -13.31
C ASP A 494 18.62 21.01 -12.43
N TYR A 495 17.32 21.04 -12.11
CA TYR A 495 16.70 20.07 -11.19
C TYR A 495 16.81 18.61 -11.67
N THR A 496 17.02 18.38 -12.96
CA THR A 496 17.20 17.03 -13.51
C THR A 496 18.58 16.44 -13.17
N LYS A 497 19.52 17.28 -12.70
CA LYS A 497 20.93 16.92 -12.41
C LYS A 497 21.40 17.30 -11.01
N ASP A 498 20.92 18.43 -10.50
CA ASP A 498 21.41 19.08 -9.30
C ASP A 498 20.43 18.96 -8.12
N TRP A 499 19.21 18.47 -8.37
CA TRP A 499 18.21 18.23 -7.33
C TRP A 499 18.01 16.74 -7.11
N PHE A 500 18.63 16.21 -6.06
CA PHE A 500 18.53 14.79 -5.72
C PHE A 500 17.07 14.38 -5.47
N PHE A 501 16.65 13.23 -5.99
CA PHE A 501 15.22 12.84 -5.98
C PHE A 501 14.59 12.75 -4.58
N ALA A 502 15.39 12.44 -3.55
CA ALA A 502 14.94 12.29 -2.16
C ALA A 502 15.73 13.17 -1.17
N HIS A 503 15.03 13.95 -0.33
CA HIS A 503 15.63 14.70 0.77
C HIS A 503 15.79 13.80 2.00
N LEU A 504 16.93 13.15 2.05
CA LEU A 504 17.33 12.16 3.05
C LEU A 504 18.24 12.78 4.12
N CYS A 505 18.44 12.07 5.23
CA CYS A 505 19.51 12.38 6.17
C CYS A 505 20.88 11.87 5.65
N ARG A 506 21.97 12.45 6.16
CA ARG A 506 23.34 12.06 5.78
C ARG A 506 23.89 11.04 6.78
N HIS A 507 24.67 10.08 6.28
CA HIS A 507 25.36 9.08 7.09
C HIS A 507 26.80 9.53 7.36
N GLU A 508 27.20 9.61 8.62
CA GLU A 508 28.54 10.03 9.01
C GLU A 508 29.48 8.83 9.16
N SER A 509 30.79 9.07 9.09
CA SER A 509 31.83 8.02 9.20
C SER A 509 31.83 7.28 10.54
N ASP A 510 31.26 7.88 11.60
CA ASP A 510 31.09 7.24 12.90
C ASP A 510 29.87 6.32 12.98
N GLY A 511 29.14 6.16 11.87
CA GLY A 511 27.96 5.32 11.74
C GLY A 511 26.64 6.01 12.10
N THR A 512 26.67 7.28 12.52
CA THR A 512 25.47 8.03 12.90
C THR A 512 24.76 8.64 11.70
N TRP A 513 23.45 8.89 11.86
CA TRP A 513 22.66 9.66 10.89
C TRP A 513 22.52 11.10 11.40
N VAL A 514 22.77 12.07 10.54
CA VAL A 514 22.64 13.49 10.83
C VAL A 514 21.64 14.18 9.91
N ALA A 515 21.02 15.23 10.42
CA ALA A 515 20.08 16.04 9.65
C ALA A 515 20.77 16.65 8.42
N ALA A 516 20.11 16.59 7.26
CA ALA A 516 20.59 17.21 6.03
C ALA A 516 19.86 18.53 5.77
N THR A 517 20.61 19.59 5.48
CA THR A 517 20.08 20.94 5.22
C THR A 517 20.36 21.39 3.79
N TRP A 518 19.35 21.29 2.93
CA TRP A 518 19.43 21.79 1.56
C TRP A 518 19.31 23.30 1.53
N GLN A 519 20.01 23.94 0.60
CA GLN A 519 19.97 25.38 0.37
C GLN A 519 19.35 25.68 -0.98
N ILE A 520 18.34 26.53 -1.01
CA ILE A 520 17.78 27.11 -2.23
C ILE A 520 18.19 28.58 -2.27
N LYS A 521 19.13 28.92 -3.15
CA LYS A 521 19.60 30.28 -3.38
C LYS A 521 18.79 30.89 -4.53
N PHE A 522 18.24 32.08 -4.33
CA PHE A 522 17.44 32.76 -5.35
C PHE A 522 17.56 34.27 -5.22
N ASN A 523 17.14 34.98 -6.27
CA ASN A 523 17.20 36.43 -6.32
C ASN A 523 15.79 37.02 -6.48
N LEU A 524 15.45 38.01 -5.66
CA LEU A 524 14.22 38.80 -5.80
C LEU A 524 14.57 40.13 -6.47
N SER A 525 14.36 40.21 -7.79
CA SER A 525 14.60 41.44 -8.57
C SER A 525 13.64 42.56 -8.18
N THR A 526 12.38 42.19 -7.91
CA THR A 526 11.36 43.02 -7.32
C THR A 526 11.00 42.45 -5.95
N PHE A 527 10.95 43.32 -4.95
CA PHE A 527 10.62 42.96 -3.58
C PHE A 527 9.84 44.11 -2.96
N ASP A 528 8.70 43.78 -2.38
CA ASP A 528 7.86 44.73 -1.66
C ASP A 528 7.79 44.29 -0.19
N ALA A 529 8.51 45.02 0.66
CA ALA A 529 8.54 44.76 2.10
C ALA A 529 7.17 44.97 2.78
N SER A 530 6.23 45.66 2.12
CA SER A 530 4.86 45.86 2.61
C SER A 530 3.93 44.68 2.31
N GLN A 531 4.35 43.74 1.46
CA GLN A 531 3.63 42.47 1.30
C GLN A 531 3.70 41.67 2.60
N GLY A 532 2.59 41.04 3.00
CA GLY A 532 2.55 40.27 4.24
C GLY A 532 3.53 39.08 4.24
N ALA A 533 3.36 38.17 3.28
CA ALA A 533 4.19 36.97 3.17
C ALA A 533 4.34 36.52 1.71
N TYR A 534 5.39 35.76 1.43
CA TYR A 534 5.54 34.93 0.24
C TYR A 534 5.11 33.51 0.57
N LYS A 535 4.63 32.74 -0.41
CA LYS A 535 4.20 31.36 -0.23
C LYS A 535 5.25 30.41 -0.80
N LEU A 536 5.94 29.70 0.08
CA LEU A 536 6.71 28.51 -0.31
C LEU A 536 5.75 27.32 -0.34
N ARG A 537 5.72 26.60 -1.46
CA ARG A 537 4.92 25.39 -1.64
C ARG A 537 5.83 24.21 -1.85
N MET A 538 5.58 23.15 -1.08
CA MET A 538 6.30 21.88 -1.18
C MET A 538 5.31 20.78 -1.51
N ALA A 539 5.33 20.35 -2.76
CA ALA A 539 4.63 19.17 -3.24
C ALA A 539 5.57 17.95 -3.06
N ILE A 540 5.12 17.01 -2.26
CA ILE A 540 5.89 15.87 -1.79
C ILE A 540 5.22 14.61 -2.31
N ALA A 541 5.96 13.81 -3.08
CA ALA A 541 5.43 12.58 -3.68
C ALA A 541 5.24 11.47 -2.64
N GLN A 542 5.95 11.55 -1.51
CA GLN A 542 6.13 10.48 -0.54
C GLN A 542 6.84 10.98 0.72
N ALA A 543 6.58 10.36 1.87
CA ALA A 543 7.34 10.63 3.09
C ALA A 543 7.52 9.37 3.97
N GLU A 544 8.70 9.28 4.60
CA GLU A 544 9.00 8.26 5.61
C GLU A 544 9.67 8.93 6.83
N ILE A 545 8.96 8.94 7.96
CA ILE A 545 9.41 9.55 9.24
C ILE A 545 10.02 10.95 9.00
N ALA A 546 9.39 11.74 8.14
CA ALA A 546 9.92 13.03 7.71
C ALA A 546 9.50 14.15 8.65
N ALA A 547 10.37 15.14 8.85
CA ALA A 547 9.99 16.44 9.37
C ALA A 547 10.92 17.53 8.79
N ILE A 548 10.34 18.46 8.02
CA ILE A 548 11.08 19.51 7.33
C ILE A 548 10.96 20.83 8.10
N GLN A 549 12.11 21.40 8.46
CA GLN A 549 12.21 22.78 8.96
C GLN A 549 12.56 23.71 7.81
N VAL A 550 11.89 24.86 7.78
CA VAL A 550 12.17 25.93 6.82
C VAL A 550 12.78 27.12 7.55
N ARG A 551 13.96 27.56 7.13
CA ARG A 551 14.60 28.81 7.58
C ARG A 551 14.91 29.69 6.38
N VAL A 552 15.05 30.99 6.60
CA VAL A 552 15.26 31.97 5.55
C VAL A 552 16.41 32.90 5.94
N ASN A 553 17.35 33.10 5.02
CA ASN A 553 18.53 33.98 5.10
C ASN A 553 19.52 33.73 6.25
N SER A 554 19.17 32.92 7.24
CA SER A 554 20.07 32.44 8.29
C SER A 554 19.73 31.01 8.70
N SER A 555 20.72 30.11 8.64
CA SER A 555 20.58 28.71 9.04
C SER A 555 20.54 28.52 10.56
N THR A 556 20.95 29.52 11.35
CA THR A 556 21.02 29.45 12.82
C THR A 556 19.78 30.02 13.51
N MET A 557 18.94 30.76 12.77
CA MET A 557 17.70 31.31 13.31
C MET A 557 16.64 30.22 13.52
N LYS A 558 15.64 30.55 14.35
CA LYS A 558 14.46 29.70 14.52
C LYS A 558 13.78 29.46 13.15
N PRO A 559 13.32 28.23 12.85
CA PRO A 559 12.52 27.99 11.66
C PRO A 559 11.32 28.93 11.58
N VAL A 560 11.04 29.45 10.38
CA VAL A 560 9.79 30.15 10.10
C VAL A 560 8.62 29.17 10.05
N TYR A 561 8.91 27.90 9.73
CA TYR A 561 7.94 26.83 9.70
C TYR A 561 8.60 25.47 10.00
N GLU A 562 7.80 24.56 10.53
CA GLU A 562 8.16 23.16 10.71
C GLU A 562 6.95 22.28 10.40
N THR A 563 7.12 21.28 9.52
CA THR A 563 6.07 20.28 9.30
C THR A 563 5.90 19.42 10.55
N PRO A 564 4.70 18.90 10.86
CA PRO A 564 4.59 17.77 11.79
C PRO A 564 5.46 16.61 11.28
N ALA A 565 5.76 15.64 12.16
CA ALA A 565 6.33 14.38 11.69
C ALA A 565 5.28 13.62 10.88
N PHE A 566 5.60 13.22 9.66
CA PHE A 566 4.64 12.61 8.73
C PHE A 566 5.29 11.55 7.83
N GLY A 567 4.45 10.79 7.12
CA GLY A 567 4.90 9.65 6.34
C GLY A 567 4.87 8.33 7.14
N LYS A 568 5.07 7.22 6.41
CA LYS A 568 5.13 5.79 6.86
C LYS A 568 5.01 4.83 5.66
N ASP A 569 5.12 5.34 4.44
CA ASP A 569 4.80 4.59 3.23
C ASP A 569 5.93 3.61 2.80
N ASN A 570 7.16 3.83 3.30
CA ASN A 570 8.39 3.11 3.03
C ASN A 570 8.81 3.06 1.55
N ALA A 571 8.37 3.98 0.68
CA ALA A 571 8.73 3.90 -0.74
C ALA A 571 10.23 4.00 -0.98
N ILE A 572 10.96 4.83 -0.21
CA ILE A 572 12.43 5.00 -0.33
C ILE A 572 13.14 3.65 -0.21
N ALA A 573 12.78 2.86 0.82
CA ALA A 573 13.37 1.55 1.05
C ALA A 573 12.94 0.52 -0.02
N ARG A 574 11.75 0.72 -0.60
CA ARG A 574 11.10 -0.20 -1.54
C ARG A 574 11.31 0.18 -3.00
N HIS A 575 12.38 0.93 -3.28
CA HIS A 575 12.76 1.37 -4.62
C HIS A 575 11.65 2.13 -5.35
N GLY A 576 10.88 2.95 -4.63
CA GLY A 576 9.80 3.77 -5.18
C GLY A 576 10.21 5.22 -5.39
N ILE A 577 9.47 5.93 -6.27
CA ILE A 577 9.62 7.37 -6.53
C ILE A 577 8.35 8.17 -6.20
N HIS A 578 7.37 7.52 -5.58
CA HIS A 578 6.16 8.12 -5.04
C HIS A 578 5.49 7.18 -4.02
N GLY A 579 4.57 7.74 -3.25
CA GLY A 579 3.74 7.12 -2.23
C GLY A 579 2.47 7.96 -2.05
N LEU A 580 2.14 8.34 -0.81
CA LEU A 580 1.07 9.31 -0.56
C LEU A 580 1.55 10.74 -0.83
N TYR A 581 0.75 11.47 -1.59
CA TYR A 581 0.99 12.87 -1.92
C TYR A 581 0.67 13.78 -0.74
N ALA A 582 1.58 14.72 -0.44
CA ALA A 582 1.36 15.79 0.52
C ALA A 582 1.71 17.15 -0.10
N LEU A 583 0.90 18.17 0.23
CA LEU A 583 1.14 19.55 -0.18
C LEU A 583 1.21 20.46 1.05
N TYR A 584 2.36 21.08 1.27
CA TYR A 584 2.53 22.12 2.29
C TYR A 584 2.56 23.50 1.64
N ASN A 585 1.75 24.42 2.15
CA ASN A 585 1.75 25.83 1.78
C ASN A 585 2.23 26.65 2.98
N ILE A 586 3.40 27.26 2.87
CA ILE A 586 4.14 27.85 3.98
C ILE A 586 4.25 29.36 3.78
N ASP A 587 3.85 30.12 4.78
CA ASP A 587 4.07 31.57 4.82
C ASP A 587 5.52 31.89 5.19
N ILE A 588 6.19 32.62 4.31
CA ILE A 588 7.49 33.26 4.57
C ILE A 588 7.23 34.76 4.73
N PRO A 589 7.33 35.33 5.95
CA PRO A 589 7.12 36.76 6.14
C PRO A 589 8.07 37.58 5.26
N ALA A 590 7.57 38.64 4.62
CA ALA A 590 8.41 39.48 3.77
C ALA A 590 9.59 40.09 4.55
N ALA A 591 9.42 40.37 5.85
CA ALA A 591 10.47 40.85 6.74
C ALA A 591 11.67 39.89 6.91
N ASN A 592 11.51 38.61 6.55
CA ASN A 592 12.59 37.62 6.54
C ASN A 592 13.33 37.56 5.20
N LEU A 593 12.81 38.24 4.18
CA LEU A 593 13.37 38.33 2.83
C LEU A 593 13.93 39.74 2.59
N GLN A 594 14.71 39.86 1.52
CA GLN A 594 15.27 41.14 1.09
C GLN A 594 15.24 41.26 -0.44
N GLN A 595 15.36 42.48 -0.95
CA GLN A 595 15.64 42.66 -2.37
C GLN A 595 17.02 42.07 -2.70
N GLY A 596 17.13 41.41 -3.84
CA GLY A 596 18.36 40.74 -4.25
C GLY A 596 18.47 39.31 -3.72
N ALA A 597 19.67 38.92 -3.29
CA ALA A 597 19.98 37.54 -2.94
C ALA A 597 19.30 37.08 -1.65
N ASN A 598 18.67 35.92 -1.70
CA ASN A 598 18.05 35.24 -0.58
C ASN A 598 18.40 33.75 -0.58
N ILE A 599 18.28 33.12 0.59
CA ILE A 599 18.48 31.68 0.76
C ILE A 599 17.34 31.10 1.60
N ILE A 600 16.72 30.03 1.12
CA ILE A 600 15.87 29.15 1.93
C ILE A 600 16.68 27.93 2.33
N TYR A 601 16.64 27.57 3.61
CA TYR A 601 17.21 26.34 4.14
C TYR A 601 16.08 25.35 4.44
N LEU A 602 16.17 24.15 3.87
CA LEU A 602 15.27 23.04 4.14
C LEU A 602 16.04 21.99 4.94
N THR A 603 15.71 21.79 6.21
CA THR A 603 16.37 20.77 7.05
C THR A 603 15.44 19.59 7.27
N GLN A 604 15.82 18.41 6.75
CA GLN A 604 15.22 17.14 7.19
C GLN A 604 15.82 16.77 8.54
N ARG A 605 15.09 17.05 9.63
CA ARG A 605 15.65 16.98 10.99
C ARG A 605 15.60 15.58 11.60
N LYS A 606 14.80 14.66 11.05
CA LYS A 606 14.56 13.33 11.63
C LYS A 606 15.60 12.33 11.13
N ALA A 607 16.79 12.40 11.69
CA ALA A 607 17.91 11.53 11.32
C ALA A 607 17.99 10.25 12.17
N SER A 608 16.96 9.40 12.09
CA SER A 608 16.94 8.14 12.85
C SER A 608 17.24 6.90 12.01
N GLY A 609 17.46 7.03 10.70
CA GLY A 609 17.71 5.90 9.83
C GLY A 609 17.91 6.26 8.35
N PRO A 610 18.30 5.27 7.53
CA PRO A 610 18.67 5.45 6.12
C PRO A 610 17.52 5.86 5.19
N PHE A 611 16.29 5.58 5.59
CA PHE A 611 15.10 5.77 4.77
C PHE A 611 14.31 7.02 5.16
N ASN A 612 14.73 7.71 6.22
CA ASN A 612 14.05 8.88 6.72
C ASN A 612 14.20 10.04 5.74
N GLY A 613 13.09 10.50 5.19
CA GLY A 613 13.14 11.49 4.14
C GLY A 613 11.81 11.75 3.46
N VAL A 614 11.86 12.64 2.48
CA VAL A 614 10.77 12.88 1.54
C VAL A 614 11.28 12.68 0.13
N ILE A 615 10.47 12.10 -0.75
CA ILE A 615 10.73 12.13 -2.18
C ILE A 615 10.07 13.38 -2.76
N SER A 616 10.85 14.17 -3.50
CA SER A 616 10.42 15.43 -4.07
C SER A 616 9.48 15.21 -5.24
N GLN A 617 8.45 16.05 -5.37
CA GLN A 617 7.70 16.18 -6.62
C GLN A 617 7.94 17.54 -7.26
N ASN A 618 7.72 18.60 -6.47
CA ASN A 618 7.87 19.97 -6.93
C ASN A 618 8.01 20.89 -5.73
N VAL A 619 8.86 21.90 -5.85
CA VAL A 619 8.99 22.97 -4.86
C VAL A 619 8.92 24.30 -5.59
N ASP A 620 8.06 25.19 -5.15
CA ASP A 620 7.90 26.50 -5.79
C ASP A 620 7.73 27.61 -4.75
N CYS A 621 8.05 28.84 -5.15
CA CYS A 621 7.76 30.03 -4.37
C CYS A 621 6.90 30.98 -5.20
N ALA A 622 5.79 31.42 -4.62
CA ALA A 622 4.87 32.38 -5.21
C ALA A 622 4.74 33.61 -4.33
N VAL A 623 4.47 34.75 -4.94
CA VAL A 623 4.12 35.99 -4.23
C VAL A 623 2.68 35.86 -3.71
N LEU A 624 2.35 36.38 -2.53
CA LEU A 624 0.94 36.61 -2.22
C LEU A 624 0.43 37.75 -3.11
N ALA A 625 -0.59 37.48 -3.92
CA ALA A 625 -1.32 38.55 -4.57
C ALA A 625 -1.84 39.48 -3.46
N PRO A 626 -1.63 40.81 -3.55
CA PRO A 626 -2.27 41.72 -2.63
C PRO A 626 -3.77 41.41 -2.67
N LEU A 627 -4.37 41.20 -1.50
CA LEU A 627 -5.82 41.21 -1.38
C LEU A 627 -6.25 42.55 -1.96
N ARG A 628 -6.72 42.56 -3.22
CA ARG A 628 -7.50 43.69 -3.70
C ARG A 628 -8.64 43.77 -2.71
N SER A 629 -8.65 44.81 -1.89
CA SER A 629 -9.82 45.19 -1.13
C SER A 629 -10.99 45.10 -2.12
N ARG A 630 -11.97 44.25 -1.82
CA ARG A 630 -13.27 44.38 -2.45
C ARG A 630 -13.87 45.68 -1.93
N GLU A 631 -13.42 46.81 -2.47
CA GLU A 631 -14.20 48.05 -2.47
C GLU A 631 -15.24 47.92 -3.58
N HIS A 632 -16.28 47.14 -3.30
CA HIS A 632 -17.63 47.37 -3.84
C HIS A 632 -18.58 47.37 -2.65
N ALA A 633 -18.47 48.43 -1.84
CA ALA A 633 -19.58 48.99 -1.11
C ALA A 633 -20.13 50.12 -2.00
N GLY A 634 -21.28 49.89 -2.62
CA GLY A 634 -21.95 50.86 -3.48
C GLY A 634 -22.92 50.15 -4.42
N ASP A 635 -24.20 50.49 -4.25
CA ASP A 635 -25.34 50.18 -5.12
C ASP A 635 -25.99 48.80 -5.00
N LEU A 636 -26.68 48.60 -3.87
CA LEU A 636 -27.95 47.88 -3.81
C LEU A 636 -28.91 48.64 -2.89
N ASP A 637 -29.39 49.79 -3.36
CA ASP A 637 -30.58 50.48 -2.84
C ASP A 637 -31.42 50.95 -4.05
N ASP A 638 -32.21 50.04 -4.63
CA ASP A 638 -33.57 50.36 -5.08
C ASP A 638 -34.27 49.10 -5.62
N CYS A 639 -35.16 48.53 -4.81
CA CYS A 639 -36.35 47.84 -5.32
C CYS A 639 -37.43 47.86 -4.23
N ARG A 640 -38.33 48.83 -4.39
CA ARG A 640 -39.52 49.04 -3.59
C ARG A 640 -40.53 47.88 -3.74
N LEU A 641 -41.01 47.42 -2.59
CA LEU A 641 -42.41 47.19 -2.22
C LEU A 641 -43.41 46.79 -3.32
N ALA A 642 -43.92 45.56 -3.23
CA ALA A 642 -45.31 45.24 -3.53
C ALA A 642 -45.87 44.26 -2.48
N THR A 643 -46.99 44.68 -1.90
CA THR A 643 -47.80 44.09 -0.83
C THR A 643 -48.72 42.96 -1.34
N CYS A 644 -48.96 41.92 -0.53
CA CYS A 644 -50.31 41.54 -0.07
C CYS A 644 -50.37 40.26 0.80
N GLN A 645 -50.85 40.49 2.03
CA GLN A 645 -51.89 39.76 2.77
C GLN A 645 -51.74 38.29 3.21
N SER A 646 -52.02 38.16 4.51
CA SER A 646 -52.14 36.96 5.32
C SER A 646 -53.57 36.40 5.32
N THR A 647 -53.71 35.10 5.59
CA THR A 647 -54.87 34.57 6.33
C THR A 647 -54.46 33.34 7.15
N ARG A 648 -54.80 33.36 8.45
CA ARG A 648 -54.62 32.28 9.44
C ARG A 648 -55.81 31.33 9.43
N VAL A 649 -55.62 30.04 9.69
CA VAL A 649 -56.49 29.18 10.55
C VAL A 649 -55.62 28.10 11.23
N THR A 650 -56.14 27.52 12.32
CA THR A 650 -55.50 27.16 13.59
C THR A 650 -55.65 25.65 13.92
N VAL A 651 -54.92 25.17 14.97
CA VAL A 651 -55.19 24.00 15.87
C VAL A 651 -54.60 22.64 15.36
N ARG A 652 -53.88 21.76 16.09
CA ARG A 652 -53.79 21.36 17.53
C ARG A 652 -52.45 20.61 17.77
N ALA A 653 -51.86 20.74 18.97
CA ALA A 653 -50.83 19.83 19.51
C ALA A 653 -51.44 18.71 20.37
N PRO A 654 -50.68 17.67 20.75
CA PRO A 654 -50.26 17.64 22.16
C PRO A 654 -48.84 17.08 22.45
N LYS A 655 -48.13 17.85 23.29
CA LYS A 655 -47.37 17.50 24.52
C LYS A 655 -46.36 16.32 24.55
N GLY A 656 -45.13 16.63 24.99
CA GLY A 656 -44.35 15.72 25.84
C GLY A 656 -42.84 15.95 26.02
N ARG A 657 -42.44 16.83 26.96
CA ARG A 657 -41.22 16.87 27.83
C ARG A 657 -39.82 16.67 27.22
N LEU A 658 -38.97 17.71 27.17
CA LEU A 658 -38.02 18.20 28.20
C LEU A 658 -36.91 17.21 28.60
N TRP A 659 -35.66 17.50 28.16
CA TRP A 659 -34.49 17.64 29.04
C TRP A 659 -33.48 18.64 28.43
N ARG A 660 -33.03 19.58 29.25
CA ARG A 660 -31.96 20.54 29.00
C ARG A 660 -30.61 19.82 29.00
N ARG A 661 -29.68 20.23 28.13
CA ARG A 661 -28.24 20.26 28.46
C ARG A 661 -27.58 21.50 27.88
N SER A 662 -26.91 22.21 28.76
CA SER A 662 -26.22 23.47 28.55
C SER A 662 -24.94 23.29 27.73
N ILE A 663 -24.70 24.31 26.91
CA ILE A 663 -23.40 24.72 26.38
C ILE A 663 -22.56 25.25 27.55
N VAL A 664 -21.36 24.72 27.74
CA VAL A 664 -20.30 25.36 28.53
C VAL A 664 -18.96 25.17 27.81
N SER A 665 -18.42 26.28 27.36
CA SER A 665 -17.02 26.56 27.05
C SER A 665 -16.23 26.81 28.34
N SER A 666 -15.00 26.28 28.49
CA SER A 666 -13.92 26.85 29.33
C SER A 666 -12.60 26.01 29.28
N PRO A 667 -11.45 26.44 29.87
CA PRO A 667 -10.22 26.72 29.11
C PRO A 667 -8.92 26.14 29.75
N ARG A 668 -7.77 26.58 29.19
CA ARG A 668 -6.36 26.57 29.65
C ARG A 668 -5.99 26.12 31.09
N SER A 669 -4.90 25.36 31.16
CA SER A 669 -3.75 25.46 32.11
C SER A 669 -2.53 24.83 31.40
N GLY A 670 -1.31 25.35 31.34
CA GLY A 670 -0.65 26.40 32.11
C GLY A 670 0.13 25.79 33.29
N GLU A 671 1.32 25.23 33.04
CA GLU A 671 2.30 24.95 34.09
C GLU A 671 3.73 25.05 33.51
N GLU A 672 4.48 26.01 34.04
CA GLU A 672 5.94 26.17 33.98
C GLU A 672 6.61 25.19 34.94
N GLU A 673 7.83 24.74 34.64
CA GLU A 673 8.98 24.65 35.57
C GLU A 673 10.21 24.16 34.77
N ARG A 674 11.21 25.03 34.54
CA ARG A 674 12.37 25.41 35.36
C ARG A 674 13.57 24.46 35.25
N ASP A 675 14.67 25.09 34.86
CA ASP A 675 16.04 24.59 34.78
C ASP A 675 16.54 23.90 36.07
N ALA A 676 17.37 22.89 35.89
CA ALA A 676 18.39 22.53 36.86
C ALA A 676 19.61 21.91 36.16
N ASP A 677 20.76 22.35 36.65
CA ASP A 677 22.09 22.33 36.06
C ASP A 677 22.98 21.26 36.74
N TYR A 678 24.07 20.87 36.05
CA TYR A 678 25.29 20.16 36.54
C TYR A 678 25.24 18.66 37.00
N PRO A 679 26.40 17.95 37.10
CA PRO A 679 27.73 18.17 36.52
C PRO A 679 28.38 16.92 35.86
N ALA A 680 29.40 17.20 35.04
CA ALA A 680 30.47 16.27 34.70
C ALA A 680 31.33 15.90 35.93
N ARG A 681 31.78 14.65 36.04
CA ARG A 681 33.14 14.36 36.52
C ARG A 681 33.62 12.95 36.16
N ALA A 682 34.83 12.99 35.60
CA ALA A 682 35.70 11.89 35.25
C ALA A 682 36.16 11.07 36.46
N ARG A 683 36.55 9.82 36.19
CA ARG A 683 37.76 9.21 36.76
C ARG A 683 38.23 8.08 35.84
N GLY A 684 39.43 8.23 35.31
CA GLY A 684 40.08 7.23 34.47
C GLY A 684 40.96 6.27 35.25
N MET A 685 41.49 5.27 34.54
CA MET A 685 42.87 4.84 34.71
C MET A 685 43.37 4.12 33.44
N LYS A 686 44.51 4.62 32.97
CA LYS A 686 45.53 4.07 32.05
C LYS A 686 45.96 2.66 32.51
N SER A 687 46.58 1.75 31.75
CA SER A 687 47.36 1.82 30.49
C SER A 687 47.79 0.39 30.07
N THR A 688 48.16 0.26 28.77
CA THR A 688 49.25 -0.57 28.19
C THR A 688 49.12 -2.11 28.28
N SER A 689 49.43 -2.94 27.27
CA SER A 689 50.26 -2.82 26.06
C SER A 689 50.03 -4.02 25.12
N LEU A 690 50.11 -3.82 23.81
CA LEU A 690 50.43 -4.80 22.74
C LEU A 690 51.91 -5.28 22.84
N PRO A 691 52.49 -6.16 21.97
CA PRO A 691 51.98 -6.88 20.78
C PRO A 691 52.42 -8.39 20.67
N GLY A 692 52.01 -9.09 19.60
CA GLY A 692 52.93 -10.02 18.90
C GLY A 692 52.46 -11.46 18.57
N SER A 693 52.01 -11.65 17.31
CA SER A 693 52.40 -12.70 16.32
C SER A 693 52.66 -14.18 16.68
N GLY A 694 52.10 -15.10 15.88
CA GLY A 694 52.66 -16.44 15.56
C GLY A 694 51.61 -17.56 15.40
N LEU A 695 51.18 -17.93 14.19
CA LEU A 695 51.65 -19.06 13.35
C LEU A 695 51.39 -20.51 13.86
N ALA A 696 50.55 -21.21 13.09
CA ALA A 696 50.71 -22.58 12.56
C ALA A 696 50.40 -23.87 13.37
N LEU A 697 49.46 -24.64 12.78
CA LEU A 697 49.54 -26.04 12.31
C LEU A 697 49.22 -27.26 13.21
N ARG A 698 48.30 -28.07 12.63
CA ARG A 698 48.24 -29.56 12.50
C ARG A 698 47.62 -30.45 13.59
N GLY A 699 46.77 -31.37 13.12
CA GLY A 699 46.49 -32.66 13.77
C GLY A 699 45.19 -33.34 13.32
N LEU A 700 45.25 -34.20 12.29
CA LEU A 700 44.22 -35.19 11.87
C LEU A 700 44.30 -36.48 12.78
N PRO A 701 43.59 -37.60 12.49
CA PRO A 701 42.49 -38.26 13.24
C PRO A 701 42.98 -39.65 13.80
N PRO A 702 42.30 -40.84 13.84
CA PRO A 702 40.89 -41.28 13.61
C PRO A 702 40.35 -42.42 14.55
N SER A 703 39.18 -43.00 14.18
CA SER A 703 38.63 -44.36 14.46
C SER A 703 37.93 -44.62 15.82
N SER A 704 36.83 -45.38 16.00
CA SER A 704 36.26 -46.62 15.39
C SER A 704 34.76 -46.79 15.83
N LEU A 705 33.77 -47.20 15.00
CA LEU A 705 33.22 -48.56 14.69
C LEU A 705 32.87 -49.42 15.94
N CYS A 706 31.77 -50.16 16.16
CA CYS A 706 30.60 -50.76 15.45
C CYS A 706 29.50 -51.08 16.53
N GLY A 707 28.20 -51.28 16.25
CA GLY A 707 27.63 -52.50 15.64
C GLY A 707 26.11 -52.70 15.91
N ASN A 708 25.50 -53.58 15.10
CA ASN A 708 24.07 -53.85 14.80
C ASN A 708 23.21 -54.56 15.88
N ALA A 709 21.86 -54.46 15.77
CA ALA A 709 20.91 -55.60 15.59
C ALA A 709 19.40 -55.20 15.70
N ALA A 710 18.53 -55.93 15.00
CA ALA A 710 17.05 -55.91 15.01
C ALA A 710 16.50 -57.35 15.32
N PRO A 711 15.22 -57.74 15.10
CA PRO A 711 13.89 -57.32 15.61
C PRO A 711 13.01 -58.51 16.14
N ALA A 712 11.78 -58.28 16.69
CA ALA A 712 10.62 -59.21 16.84
C ALA A 712 9.54 -58.64 17.80
N LYS A 713 8.24 -59.02 17.89
CA LYS A 713 7.12 -59.52 17.05
C LYS A 713 5.89 -59.70 18.02
N CYS A 714 4.65 -59.50 17.55
CA CYS A 714 3.36 -60.12 18.01
C CYS A 714 2.81 -59.82 19.44
N THR A 715 1.49 -59.79 19.81
CA THR A 715 0.18 -60.19 19.23
C THR A 715 -1.00 -59.81 20.17
N SER A 716 -2.20 -59.51 19.60
CA SER A 716 -3.60 -59.87 20.03
C SER A 716 -4.16 -59.45 21.43
N ALA A 717 -5.45 -59.26 21.75
CA ALA A 717 -6.79 -59.50 21.16
C ALA A 717 -7.84 -58.62 21.91
N CYS A 718 -8.89 -58.08 21.27
CA CYS A 718 -10.33 -58.48 21.27
C CYS A 718 -11.16 -58.39 22.59
N GLY A 719 -12.37 -57.80 22.47
CA GLY A 719 -13.57 -57.93 23.34
C GLY A 719 -14.37 -56.63 23.46
N ASN A 720 -15.38 -56.33 22.62
CA ASN A 720 -16.84 -56.62 22.76
C ASN A 720 -17.41 -56.26 24.15
N THR A 721 -18.49 -55.49 24.38
CA THR A 721 -19.87 -55.43 23.82
C THR A 721 -20.60 -54.25 24.53
N ALA A 722 -21.33 -53.34 23.85
CA ALA A 722 -22.77 -53.33 23.53
C ALA A 722 -23.77 -53.03 24.69
N GLY A 723 -24.69 -52.08 24.45
CA GLY A 723 -25.96 -51.81 25.19
C GLY A 723 -26.19 -50.32 25.48
N ARG A 724 -26.97 -49.54 24.69
CA ARG A 724 -28.44 -49.28 24.79
C ARG A 724 -28.89 -48.90 26.22
N GLU A 725 -29.69 -47.87 26.52
CA GLU A 725 -30.75 -47.12 25.82
C GLU A 725 -31.12 -45.88 26.68
N SER A 726 -31.60 -44.79 26.06
CA SER A 726 -32.75 -43.86 26.39
C SER A 726 -33.13 -43.53 27.87
N VAL A 727 -33.70 -42.40 28.32
CA VAL A 727 -34.32 -41.17 27.77
C VAL A 727 -34.75 -40.22 28.95
N SER A 728 -34.82 -38.91 28.67
CA SER A 728 -35.67 -37.81 29.23
C SER A 728 -35.56 -37.22 30.67
N TYR A 729 -35.30 -35.90 30.66
CA TYR A 729 -35.99 -34.76 31.32
C TYR A 729 -36.31 -34.74 32.84
N ARG A 730 -35.77 -33.72 33.55
CA ARG A 730 -36.48 -32.51 34.06
C ARG A 730 -35.57 -31.73 35.03
N SER A 731 -35.54 -30.40 34.90
CA SER A 731 -35.19 -29.43 35.97
C SER A 731 -36.48 -29.07 36.75
N PRO A 732 -36.55 -28.14 37.74
CA PRO A 732 -35.57 -27.14 38.22
C PRO A 732 -35.54 -26.90 39.76
N ALA A 733 -34.80 -25.84 40.15
CA ALA A 733 -34.93 -24.97 41.33
C ALA A 733 -33.81 -25.09 42.40
N THR A 734 -32.89 -24.13 42.55
CA THR A 734 -32.92 -22.81 43.26
C THR A 734 -32.80 -22.91 44.79
N ALA A 735 -31.65 -22.49 45.35
CA ALA A 735 -31.47 -21.71 46.61
C ALA A 735 -29.95 -21.53 46.87
N LEU A 736 -29.33 -20.34 46.76
CA LEU A 736 -29.24 -19.23 47.73
C LEU A 736 -28.63 -19.59 49.11
N ALA A 737 -27.36 -19.19 49.34
CA ALA A 737 -26.98 -18.09 50.26
C ALA A 737 -25.71 -18.32 51.12
N ARG A 738 -24.73 -17.41 50.90
CA ARG A 738 -23.99 -16.55 51.88
C ARG A 738 -22.85 -17.08 52.78
N GLY A 739 -21.80 -16.23 52.84
CA GLY A 739 -20.82 -16.03 53.95
C GLY A 739 -19.37 -16.15 53.47
N LEU A 740 -18.60 -15.14 53.02
CA LEU A 740 -18.13 -13.83 53.54
C LEU A 740 -17.05 -13.89 54.66
N ARG A 741 -15.90 -13.22 54.35
CA ARG A 741 -14.77 -12.71 55.17
C ARG A 741 -13.57 -13.65 55.30
N CYS A 742 -12.36 -13.35 54.80
CA CYS A 742 -11.40 -12.24 54.98
C CYS A 742 -10.16 -12.78 55.72
N LEU A 743 -8.96 -12.68 55.15
CA LEU A 743 -7.76 -12.09 55.77
C LEU A 743 -6.53 -12.18 54.85
N ALA A 744 -5.79 -11.09 54.84
CA ALA A 744 -4.57 -10.82 54.09
C ALA A 744 -3.31 -11.33 54.82
N TRP A 745 -2.15 -11.35 54.12
CA TRP A 745 -0.78 -11.02 54.59
C TRP A 745 0.17 -11.08 53.35
N GLN A 746 0.77 -9.96 52.88
CA GLN A 746 2.19 -9.52 53.01
C GLN A 746 3.25 -10.53 52.51
N ARG A 747 4.27 -10.24 51.67
CA ARG A 747 5.17 -9.07 51.48
C ARG A 747 6.14 -9.24 50.26
N ALA A 748 6.55 -8.11 49.65
CA ALA A 748 7.89 -7.69 49.15
C ALA A 748 8.61 -8.46 47.98
N ARG A 749 9.45 -7.90 47.08
CA ARG A 749 9.93 -6.54 46.67
C ARG A 749 10.90 -6.69 45.44
N TRP A 750 11.21 -5.55 44.77
CA TRP A 750 12.32 -5.20 43.83
C TRP A 750 12.21 -5.66 42.36
N LEU A 751 12.71 -4.95 41.32
CA LEU A 751 12.91 -3.53 40.93
C LEU A 751 13.51 -3.56 39.49
N LEU A 752 13.32 -2.48 38.72
CA LEU A 752 14.06 -2.00 37.53
C LEU A 752 13.74 -2.56 36.13
N GLY A 753 13.57 -1.61 35.18
CA GLY A 753 13.94 -1.80 33.78
C GLY A 753 13.02 -1.15 32.75
N ALA A 754 13.14 0.16 32.51
CA ALA A 754 12.62 0.82 31.32
C ALA A 754 13.46 0.43 30.07
N GLY A 755 12.84 0.40 28.88
CA GLY A 755 13.60 0.49 27.63
C GLY A 755 12.95 -0.09 26.37
N PHE A 756 12.84 0.78 25.36
CA PHE A 756 12.85 0.52 23.91
C PHE A 756 11.56 0.05 23.21
N PHE A 757 10.94 1.02 22.52
CA PHE A 757 10.06 0.79 21.38
C PHE A 757 10.88 0.28 20.20
N THR A 758 10.71 -0.99 19.85
CA THR A 758 10.98 -1.53 18.53
C THR A 758 9.67 -2.12 18.02
N SER A 759 9.19 -1.66 16.87
CA SER A 759 8.09 -2.30 16.16
C SER A 759 8.61 -3.64 15.62
N ALA A 760 8.43 -4.68 16.41
CA ALA A 760 8.79 -6.04 16.07
C ALA A 760 7.82 -6.57 14.98
N SER A 761 8.26 -6.52 13.72
CA SER A 761 7.77 -7.43 12.68
C SER A 761 8.49 -8.78 12.86
N MET A 762 7.87 -9.71 13.58
CA MET A 762 8.30 -11.12 13.74
C MET A 762 7.60 -12.02 12.70
N PRO A 763 8.08 -13.25 12.43
CA PRO A 763 9.09 -13.57 11.44
C PRO A 763 8.51 -14.37 10.24
N PHE A 764 9.12 -14.22 9.06
CA PHE A 764 8.96 -15.16 7.95
C PHE A 764 10.30 -15.86 7.73
N SER A 765 10.46 -17.04 8.31
CA SER A 765 11.26 -18.16 7.80
C SER A 765 11.02 -19.39 8.68
N ARG A 766 10.28 -20.37 8.16
CA ARG A 766 10.42 -21.76 8.59
C ARG A 766 10.44 -22.62 7.34
N ALA A 767 11.65 -23.00 6.95
CA ALA A 767 11.92 -24.11 6.06
C ALA A 767 13.08 -24.91 6.68
N PHE A 768 12.75 -26.17 7.02
CA PHE A 768 13.57 -27.39 6.90
C PHE A 768 15.02 -27.43 7.43
N VAL A 769 15.24 -28.24 8.46
CA VAL A 769 16.23 -29.35 8.50
C VAL A 769 15.62 -30.46 9.37
N ASP A 770 15.52 -31.68 8.82
CA ASP A 770 15.03 -32.97 9.36
C ASP A 770 13.60 -33.11 9.94
#